data_AF-A0A356T2T4-F1
#
_entry.id   AF-A0A356T2T4-F1
#
_cell.length_a   1.000
_cell.length_b   1.000
_cell.length_c   1.000
_cell.angle_alpha   90.00
_cell.angle_beta   90.00
_cell.angle_gamma   90.00
#
_symmetry.space_group_name_H-M   'P 1'
#
loop_
_entity.id
_entity.type
_entity.pdbx_description
1 polymer ?
#
loop_
_entity_poly.entity_id
_entity_poly.type
_entity_poly.pdbx_seq_one_letter_code
_entity_poly.pdbx_strand_id
1 'polypeptide(L)'
;MPPRLLPLLLLLVTAPASAQTITSRSWSDPRPGVRVLEGRTSGPTTRFYATFVDLCADYVHVDATARPTSRRSAASWGAAAGATVATNGDFFLYDSPPPVYGLAVGGGAAWPVAQTGESAAAMSSWYHRRYGWIAFGDGWVEFNHTRWVKNNRSPSAGFRPGTVTSDIPAGTQALVSGFPELVTEGTRYTCGSPTASTCFPDRGDMRQRHPRTAMGLTEDRQTFILLVVDGRSSSSAGMYGTELASLMHQLGAWQAFNLDGGGSSQMWVAGRGTINRPSDGTPRSVANHWGVFAGAGGGRSRAPGSCVAEYDECFRRNPDGDGCEVEQALFDAAVTGGDTTSDVDGDGMADACIRNGDDLRCRVSNAESWGGFHWRNDAFGDDDGFDAPMRWSTIRMGDLNGDGLADVCARFAAGVRCWPSTPDGMGAPFDGPTLADAGGWRGAPYGSTLRVADFDGDGLDDLCVRRSTDLRCFRSTGEGFEEPVIGPAWSDADGFDQPAQYATIRMGDLDGDGRADVCARRASGVECHLSTGDAFGPAIAGPAWNDRLGFDRVRYWSTMRMADVNGDGRADLCIRTSTDLRCHFFDGTAFGDAVIVADLADDRGWAQHDNYATIRAGDVDGDGADELCARANAGIRCWRWSGVDAEPAFSRFNGPALSNADGWGDPKYYLSLRLADVNGDRRADLCARGAAGLRCWPSTGLGFGDTVAVDGFDDARGFDVPARYASFTVAGPRCMPVAETCNGRDDDCDRLIDEGACGEDDAGAASGDASAPTRDGGATARDGGSAPLRDAGPDVPLSSGCSCRAAVPHGAPGATLGMLLSLGALLLRVRRSARASAPRDARSPR
;
A
#
# COMPACT_ATOMS: atom_id res chain seq x y z
N MET A 1 -89.01 -5.93 0.24
CA MET A 1 -88.27 -5.21 -0.82
C MET A 1 -87.41 -4.17 -0.13
N PRO A 2 -86.06 -4.31 -0.15
CA PRO A 2 -85.20 -3.73 0.87
C PRO A 2 -84.57 -2.39 0.44
N PRO A 3 -84.16 -1.52 1.39
CA PRO A 3 -83.18 -0.48 1.13
C PRO A 3 -81.76 -1.07 1.22
N ARG A 4 -80.89 -0.61 0.33
CA ARG A 4 -79.57 -1.13 0.03
C ARG A 4 -78.58 -0.88 1.18
N LEU A 5 -77.98 -1.96 1.70
CA LEU A 5 -76.72 -1.92 2.45
C LEU A 5 -75.57 -2.00 1.45
N LEU A 6 -74.80 -0.90 1.35
CA LEU A 6 -73.53 -0.84 0.62
C LEU A 6 -72.48 -1.62 1.43
N PRO A 7 -71.73 -2.58 0.85
CA PRO A 7 -70.57 -3.14 1.52
C PRO A 7 -69.39 -2.17 1.39
N LEU A 8 -68.75 -1.92 2.52
CA LEU A 8 -67.50 -1.19 2.68
C LEU A 8 -66.43 -1.83 1.77
N LEU A 9 -66.06 -1.16 0.68
CA LEU A 9 -64.94 -1.57 -0.16
C LEU A 9 -63.65 -1.24 0.62
N LEU A 10 -63.03 -2.28 1.19
CA LEU A 10 -61.69 -2.22 1.73
C LEU A 10 -60.74 -1.80 0.60
N LEU A 11 -60.35 -0.52 0.54
CA LEU A 11 -59.26 -0.09 -0.30
C LEU A 11 -57.99 -0.76 0.23
N LEU A 12 -57.50 -1.77 -0.53
CA LEU A 12 -56.17 -2.32 -0.34
C LEU A 12 -55.17 -1.17 -0.42
N VAL A 13 -54.64 -0.77 0.72
CA VAL A 13 -53.42 0.01 0.81
C VAL A 13 -52.33 -0.82 0.14
N THR A 14 -51.83 -0.35 -1.00
CA THR A 14 -50.67 -0.94 -1.68
C THR A 14 -49.48 -0.86 -0.75
N ALA A 15 -49.02 -2.01 -0.26
CA ALA A 15 -47.82 -2.09 0.56
C ALA A 15 -46.61 -1.52 -0.21
N PRO A 16 -45.74 -0.73 0.44
CA PRO A 16 -44.47 -0.32 -0.14
C PRO A 16 -43.63 -1.56 -0.50
N ALA A 17 -42.72 -1.41 -1.47
CA ALA A 17 -41.79 -2.46 -1.89
C ALA A 17 -41.06 -3.05 -0.68
N SER A 18 -41.51 -4.22 -0.22
CA SER A 18 -40.92 -4.90 0.92
C SER A 18 -39.61 -5.55 0.46
N ALA A 19 -38.56 -5.44 1.27
CA ALA A 19 -37.32 -6.17 1.03
C ALA A 19 -37.65 -7.66 0.87
N GLN A 20 -37.13 -8.29 -0.19
CA GLN A 20 -37.38 -9.72 -0.43
C GLN A 20 -36.74 -10.53 0.69
N THR A 21 -37.55 -11.14 1.56
CA THR A 21 -37.04 -12.04 2.60
C THR A 21 -36.80 -13.42 2.00
N ILE A 22 -35.56 -13.88 2.03
CA ILE A 22 -35.20 -15.25 1.64
C ILE A 22 -35.62 -16.20 2.78
N THR A 23 -36.53 -17.12 2.50
CA THR A 23 -37.12 -18.04 3.50
C THR A 23 -36.49 -19.41 3.56
N SER A 24 -35.81 -19.83 2.49
CA SER A 24 -35.04 -21.08 2.48
C SER A 24 -33.82 -20.93 1.60
N ARG A 25 -32.71 -21.55 2.01
CA ARG A 25 -31.44 -21.60 1.28
C ARG A 25 -30.94 -23.05 1.28
N SER A 26 -30.59 -23.57 0.12
CA SER A 26 -29.90 -24.85 -0.05
C SER A 26 -28.66 -24.62 -0.89
N TRP A 27 -27.49 -24.97 -0.37
CA TRP A 27 -26.23 -24.83 -1.07
C TRP A 27 -25.79 -26.15 -1.68
N SER A 28 -25.05 -26.06 -2.78
CA SER A 28 -24.33 -27.16 -3.40
C SER A 28 -23.06 -26.63 -4.04
N ASP A 29 -22.03 -27.45 -4.15
CA ASP A 29 -20.73 -27.07 -4.69
C ASP A 29 -20.40 -28.01 -5.87
N PRO A 30 -20.92 -27.73 -7.10
CA PRO A 30 -20.74 -28.63 -8.25
C PRO A 30 -19.29 -28.93 -8.59
N ARG A 31 -18.41 -27.96 -8.32
CA ARG A 31 -16.94 -28.05 -8.41
C ARG A 31 -16.32 -27.10 -7.38
N PRO A 32 -15.06 -27.33 -6.96
CA PRO A 32 -14.30 -26.30 -6.25
C PRO A 32 -14.36 -24.96 -7.00
N GLY A 33 -14.41 -23.85 -6.26
CA GLY A 33 -14.53 -22.50 -6.81
C GLY A 33 -15.91 -22.15 -7.43
N VAL A 34 -16.88 -23.06 -7.42
CA VAL A 34 -18.24 -22.81 -7.94
C VAL A 34 -19.27 -23.28 -6.93
N ARG A 35 -20.04 -22.35 -6.37
CA ARG A 35 -21.10 -22.63 -5.39
C ARG A 35 -22.45 -22.23 -5.97
N VAL A 36 -23.46 -23.09 -5.79
CA VAL A 36 -24.82 -22.86 -6.27
C VAL A 36 -25.79 -22.83 -5.09
N LEU A 37 -26.49 -21.71 -4.94
CA LEU A 37 -27.56 -21.48 -3.99
C LEU A 37 -28.91 -21.66 -4.68
N GLU A 38 -29.72 -22.57 -4.16
CA GLU A 38 -31.15 -22.64 -4.44
C GLU A 38 -31.93 -21.96 -3.33
N GLY A 39 -32.74 -20.98 -3.68
CA GLY A 39 -33.43 -20.14 -2.71
C GLY A 39 -34.92 -19.98 -2.99
N ARG A 40 -35.64 -19.60 -1.93
CA ARG A 40 -37.04 -19.15 -2.01
C ARG A 40 -37.25 -17.85 -1.26
N THR A 41 -38.12 -16.99 -1.76
CA THR A 41 -38.54 -15.76 -1.07
C THR A 41 -39.98 -15.86 -0.55
N SER A 42 -40.33 -15.07 0.47
CA SER A 42 -41.72 -14.84 0.89
C SER A 42 -42.25 -13.50 0.38
N GLY A 43 -43.49 -13.49 -0.09
CA GLY A 43 -44.23 -12.28 -0.46
C GLY A 43 -43.96 -11.76 -1.88
N PRO A 44 -44.33 -12.48 -2.97
CA PRO A 44 -44.90 -13.84 -3.09
C PRO A 44 -43.82 -14.93 -3.22
N THR A 45 -44.22 -16.19 -3.05
CA THR A 45 -43.31 -17.34 -3.17
C THR A 45 -42.65 -17.38 -4.55
N THR A 46 -41.34 -17.19 -4.56
CA THR A 46 -40.51 -17.18 -5.77
C THR A 46 -39.29 -18.06 -5.57
N ARG A 47 -38.94 -18.86 -6.57
CA ARG A 47 -37.72 -19.68 -6.58
C ARG A 47 -36.61 -18.97 -7.36
N PHE A 48 -35.40 -19.03 -6.84
CA PHE A 48 -34.22 -18.52 -7.53
C PHE A 48 -33.03 -19.46 -7.36
N TYR A 49 -32.09 -19.34 -8.27
CA TYR A 49 -30.87 -20.13 -8.35
C TYR A 49 -29.72 -19.17 -8.61
N ALA A 50 -28.80 -19.05 -7.68
CA ALA A 50 -27.64 -18.17 -7.78
C ALA A 50 -26.36 -19.02 -7.84
N THR A 51 -25.45 -18.69 -8.74
CA THR A 51 -24.10 -19.26 -8.79
C THR A 51 -23.11 -18.20 -8.35
N PHE A 52 -22.25 -18.56 -7.41
CA PHE A 52 -21.13 -17.78 -6.93
C PHE A 52 -19.87 -18.43 -7.48
N VAL A 53 -19.15 -17.67 -8.30
CA VAL A 53 -17.94 -18.11 -9.00
C VAL A 53 -16.77 -17.40 -8.37
N ASP A 54 -15.91 -18.17 -7.72
CA ASP A 54 -14.62 -17.70 -7.22
C ASP A 54 -13.69 -17.49 -8.42
N LEU A 55 -13.44 -16.22 -8.75
CA LEU A 55 -12.57 -15.84 -9.87
C LEU A 55 -11.09 -16.02 -9.54
N CYS A 56 -10.75 -16.20 -8.25
CA CYS A 56 -9.37 -16.31 -7.78
C CYS A 56 -8.86 -17.75 -7.78
N ALA A 57 -9.76 -18.71 -7.93
CA ALA A 57 -9.38 -20.10 -8.13
C ALA A 57 -8.65 -20.28 -9.50
N ASP A 58 -7.41 -20.76 -9.45
CA ASP A 58 -6.54 -21.02 -10.62
C ASP A 58 -7.07 -22.04 -11.63
N TYR A 59 -8.17 -22.70 -11.29
CA TYR A 59 -8.84 -23.69 -12.10
C TYR A 59 -10.24 -23.25 -12.51
N VAL A 60 -10.65 -22.00 -12.23
CA VAL A 60 -11.93 -21.41 -12.64
C VAL A 60 -11.69 -20.33 -13.69
N HIS A 61 -12.39 -20.39 -14.82
CA HIS A 61 -12.50 -19.25 -15.72
C HIS A 61 -13.93 -19.09 -16.25
N VAL A 62 -14.23 -17.90 -16.75
CA VAL A 62 -15.53 -17.54 -17.30
C VAL A 62 -15.36 -17.23 -18.78
N ASP A 63 -16.21 -17.81 -19.62
CA ASP A 63 -16.28 -17.49 -21.05
C ASP A 63 -17.74 -17.27 -21.47
N ALA A 64 -17.93 -16.67 -22.64
CA ALA A 64 -19.22 -16.46 -23.27
C ALA A 64 -19.25 -17.08 -24.67
N THR A 65 -20.39 -16.97 -25.34
CA THR A 65 -20.58 -17.66 -26.63
C THR A 65 -19.71 -17.04 -27.70
N ALA A 66 -18.78 -17.80 -28.27
CA ALA A 66 -18.18 -17.43 -29.56
C ALA A 66 -19.26 -17.51 -30.65
N ARG A 67 -19.34 -16.51 -31.54
CA ARG A 67 -20.46 -16.36 -32.48
C ARG A 67 -20.86 -17.63 -33.25
N PRO A 68 -19.94 -18.47 -33.78
CA PRO A 68 -20.31 -19.70 -34.49
C PRO A 68 -21.12 -20.70 -33.65
N THR A 69 -21.07 -20.61 -32.32
CA THR A 69 -21.72 -21.53 -31.37
C THR A 69 -23.04 -21.01 -30.80
N SER A 70 -23.49 -19.83 -31.25
CA SER A 70 -24.76 -19.20 -30.88
C SER A 70 -26.00 -20.00 -31.36
N ARG A 71 -27.21 -19.56 -31.00
CA ARG A 71 -28.50 -20.19 -31.32
C ARG A 71 -28.64 -21.60 -30.72
N ARG A 72 -28.42 -21.66 -29.42
CA ARG A 72 -28.57 -22.86 -28.59
C ARG A 72 -29.30 -22.50 -27.30
N SER A 73 -29.82 -23.50 -26.59
CA SER A 73 -30.22 -23.28 -25.19
C SER A 73 -28.98 -23.30 -24.30
N ALA A 74 -29.03 -22.65 -23.14
CA ALA A 74 -27.90 -22.63 -22.20
C ALA A 74 -27.46 -24.04 -21.80
N ALA A 75 -28.40 -24.99 -21.67
CA ALA A 75 -28.07 -26.39 -21.44
C ALA A 75 -27.30 -27.03 -22.61
N SER A 76 -27.80 -26.89 -23.84
CA SER A 76 -27.17 -27.51 -25.01
C SER A 76 -25.83 -26.87 -25.38
N TRP A 77 -25.68 -25.57 -25.13
CA TRP A 77 -24.42 -24.87 -25.31
C TRP A 77 -23.42 -25.24 -24.20
N GLY A 78 -23.82 -25.14 -22.93
CA GLY A 78 -22.95 -25.46 -21.79
C GLY A 78 -22.44 -26.90 -21.83
N ALA A 79 -23.29 -27.86 -22.18
CA ALA A 79 -22.89 -29.25 -22.36
C ALA A 79 -21.88 -29.45 -23.51
N ALA A 80 -22.05 -28.71 -24.62
CA ALA A 80 -21.15 -28.79 -25.77
C ALA A 80 -19.82 -28.06 -25.53
N ALA A 81 -19.85 -26.96 -24.78
CA ALA A 81 -18.66 -26.20 -24.41
C ALA A 81 -17.85 -26.87 -23.30
N GLY A 82 -18.45 -27.78 -22.53
CA GLY A 82 -17.81 -28.38 -21.35
C GLY A 82 -17.88 -27.51 -20.10
N ALA A 83 -18.86 -26.59 -20.02
CA ALA A 83 -19.05 -25.73 -18.87
C ALA A 83 -19.48 -26.53 -17.63
N THR A 84 -19.09 -26.06 -16.45
CA THR A 84 -19.61 -26.53 -15.15
C THR A 84 -20.99 -25.95 -14.87
N VAL A 85 -21.18 -24.66 -15.16
CA VAL A 85 -22.47 -23.96 -15.08
C VAL A 85 -22.66 -23.13 -16.35
N ALA A 86 -23.88 -23.08 -16.87
CA ALA A 86 -24.22 -22.19 -17.99
C ALA A 86 -25.56 -21.49 -17.77
N THR A 87 -25.63 -20.22 -18.18
CA THR A 87 -26.88 -19.42 -18.20
C THR A 87 -27.03 -18.69 -19.52
N ASN A 88 -28.23 -18.17 -19.80
CA ASN A 88 -28.41 -17.23 -20.91
C ASN A 88 -27.70 -15.89 -20.64
N GLY A 89 -27.44 -15.13 -21.72
CA GLY A 89 -26.74 -13.84 -21.71
C GLY A 89 -27.58 -12.68 -22.25
N ASP A 90 -27.03 -11.96 -23.23
CA ASP A 90 -27.57 -10.73 -23.82
C ASP A 90 -29.04 -10.80 -24.24
N PHE A 91 -29.66 -9.62 -24.23
CA PHE A 91 -30.85 -9.36 -25.05
C PHE A 91 -30.52 -9.51 -26.54
N PHE A 92 -31.47 -10.02 -27.32
CA PHE A 92 -31.28 -10.23 -28.75
C PHE A 92 -32.57 -10.03 -29.56
N LEU A 93 -32.40 -9.77 -30.86
CA LEU A 93 -33.48 -9.77 -31.85
C LEU A 93 -33.67 -11.18 -32.45
N TYR A 94 -34.91 -11.55 -32.76
CA TYR A 94 -35.22 -12.89 -33.30
C TYR A 94 -34.85 -13.07 -34.79
N ASP A 95 -34.34 -12.03 -35.45
CA ASP A 95 -33.91 -12.04 -36.85
C ASP A 95 -32.89 -13.16 -37.15
N SER A 96 -32.72 -13.51 -38.42
CA SER A 96 -31.78 -14.55 -38.83
C SER A 96 -30.64 -13.95 -39.67
N PRO A 97 -29.40 -13.94 -39.16
CA PRO A 97 -28.95 -14.33 -37.81
C PRO A 97 -29.32 -13.31 -36.72
N PRO A 98 -29.49 -13.71 -35.44
CA PRO A 98 -29.92 -12.80 -34.38
C PRO A 98 -28.78 -11.88 -33.98
N PRO A 99 -28.92 -10.55 -34.12
CA PRO A 99 -28.01 -9.65 -33.43
C PRO A 99 -28.34 -9.63 -31.94
N VAL A 100 -27.31 -9.56 -31.10
CA VAL A 100 -27.48 -9.12 -29.71
C VAL A 100 -27.66 -7.60 -29.69
N TYR A 101 -28.35 -7.06 -28.69
CA TYR A 101 -28.55 -5.60 -28.61
C TYR A 101 -27.33 -4.85 -28.06
N GLY A 102 -26.39 -5.54 -27.42
CA GLY A 102 -25.17 -4.95 -26.87
C GLY A 102 -23.92 -5.36 -27.65
N LEU A 103 -22.76 -5.19 -27.03
CA LEU A 103 -21.51 -5.79 -27.46
C LEU A 103 -21.44 -7.24 -26.98
N ALA A 104 -20.72 -8.10 -27.70
CA ALA A 104 -20.49 -9.48 -27.31
C ALA A 104 -19.11 -9.97 -27.75
N VAL A 105 -18.46 -10.73 -26.87
CA VAL A 105 -17.18 -11.41 -27.11
C VAL A 105 -17.30 -12.80 -26.50
N GLY A 106 -16.75 -13.81 -27.17
CA GLY A 106 -16.60 -15.15 -26.59
C GLY A 106 -15.47 -15.91 -27.26
N GLY A 107 -14.72 -16.69 -26.48
CA GLY A 107 -13.51 -17.36 -26.94
C GLY A 107 -12.45 -16.39 -27.49
N GLY A 108 -12.32 -15.19 -26.90
CA GLY A 108 -11.35 -14.18 -27.33
C GLY A 108 -11.71 -13.43 -28.61
N ALA A 109 -12.87 -13.72 -29.22
CA ALA A 109 -13.27 -13.14 -30.49
C ALA A 109 -14.51 -12.26 -30.33
N ALA A 110 -14.36 -10.97 -30.67
CA ALA A 110 -15.49 -10.05 -30.78
C ALA A 110 -16.48 -10.52 -31.85
N TRP A 111 -17.77 -10.40 -31.56
CA TRP A 111 -18.81 -10.72 -32.53
C TRP A 111 -18.78 -9.71 -33.70
N PRO A 112 -19.11 -10.14 -34.93
CA PRO A 112 -19.19 -9.21 -36.06
C PRO A 112 -20.18 -8.07 -35.78
N VAL A 113 -19.82 -6.83 -36.12
CA VAL A 113 -20.64 -5.62 -35.90
C VAL A 113 -22.08 -5.76 -36.42
N ALA A 114 -22.26 -6.44 -37.56
CA ALA A 114 -23.59 -6.71 -38.12
C ALA A 114 -24.50 -7.57 -37.22
N GLN A 115 -23.97 -8.15 -36.14
CA GLN A 115 -24.63 -9.06 -35.22
C GLN A 115 -24.58 -8.54 -33.77
N THR A 116 -24.28 -7.26 -33.58
CA THR A 116 -24.28 -6.59 -32.29
C THR A 116 -25.21 -5.37 -32.31
N GLY A 117 -25.29 -4.69 -31.17
CA GLY A 117 -26.02 -3.43 -30.98
C GLY A 117 -25.56 -2.28 -31.87
N GLU A 118 -24.43 -2.44 -32.54
CA GLU A 118 -23.84 -1.46 -33.48
C GLU A 118 -24.18 -1.77 -34.95
N SER A 119 -24.99 -2.80 -35.23
CA SER A 119 -25.51 -3.05 -36.58
C SER A 119 -26.50 -1.96 -37.00
N ALA A 120 -26.57 -1.65 -38.30
CA ALA A 120 -27.51 -0.66 -38.83
C ALA A 120 -28.98 -0.95 -38.44
N ALA A 121 -29.35 -2.24 -38.33
CA ALA A 121 -30.67 -2.66 -37.87
C ALA A 121 -30.88 -2.35 -36.37
N ALA A 122 -29.88 -2.60 -35.53
CA ALA A 122 -29.97 -2.39 -34.08
C ALA A 122 -29.82 -0.91 -33.66
N MET A 123 -29.16 -0.06 -34.45
CA MET A 123 -28.97 1.37 -34.15
C MET A 123 -30.29 2.15 -34.02
N SER A 124 -31.36 1.69 -34.69
CA SER A 124 -32.69 2.28 -34.59
C SER A 124 -33.51 1.77 -33.39
N SER A 125 -32.97 0.81 -32.63
CA SER A 125 -33.63 0.23 -31.47
C SER A 125 -33.59 1.15 -30.26
N TRP A 126 -34.65 1.09 -29.45
CA TRP A 126 -34.75 1.77 -28.15
C TRP A 126 -33.61 1.41 -27.19
N TYR A 127 -32.91 0.29 -27.42
CA TYR A 127 -31.82 -0.22 -26.59
C TYR A 127 -30.43 0.27 -27.01
N HIS A 128 -30.28 0.86 -28.20
CA HIS A 128 -28.98 1.24 -28.75
C HIS A 128 -28.19 2.15 -27.79
N ARG A 129 -26.98 1.70 -27.43
CA ARG A 129 -26.06 2.34 -26.47
C ARG A 129 -26.66 2.65 -25.10
N ARG A 130 -27.74 1.98 -24.68
CA ARG A 130 -28.29 2.13 -23.32
C ARG A 130 -27.78 1.06 -22.35
N TYR A 131 -27.18 0.00 -22.88
CA TYR A 131 -26.62 -1.11 -22.13
C TYR A 131 -25.30 -0.76 -21.43
N GLY A 132 -24.98 -1.55 -20.41
CA GLY A 132 -23.63 -1.72 -19.87
C GLY A 132 -23.16 -3.15 -20.16
N TRP A 133 -21.99 -3.51 -19.65
CA TRP A 133 -21.44 -4.86 -19.83
C TRP A 133 -20.52 -5.28 -18.69
N ILE A 134 -20.33 -6.59 -18.55
CA ILE A 134 -19.23 -7.20 -17.79
C ILE A 134 -18.33 -7.91 -18.80
N ALA A 135 -17.03 -7.69 -18.69
CA ALA A 135 -16.02 -8.28 -19.55
C ALA A 135 -14.91 -8.94 -18.74
N PHE A 136 -14.41 -10.05 -19.27
CA PHE A 136 -13.27 -10.78 -18.75
C PHE A 136 -12.17 -10.79 -19.82
N GLY A 137 -10.94 -10.56 -19.41
CA GLY A 137 -9.76 -10.80 -20.23
C GLY A 137 -8.70 -11.58 -19.46
N ASP A 138 -7.53 -11.72 -20.06
CA ASP A 138 -6.40 -12.41 -19.41
C ASP A 138 -5.95 -11.62 -18.17
N GLY A 139 -6.30 -12.09 -16.98
CA GLY A 139 -5.88 -11.47 -15.72
C GLY A 139 -6.63 -10.19 -15.36
N TRP A 140 -7.84 -9.95 -15.88
CA TRP A 140 -8.68 -8.84 -15.43
C TRP A 140 -10.18 -9.11 -15.58
N VAL A 141 -10.98 -8.41 -14.78
CA VAL A 141 -12.42 -8.33 -14.91
C VAL A 141 -12.88 -6.88 -14.77
N GLU A 142 -13.74 -6.44 -15.69
CA GLU A 142 -14.26 -5.08 -15.73
C GLU A 142 -15.78 -5.04 -15.83
N PHE A 143 -16.32 -3.93 -15.35
CA PHE A 143 -17.72 -3.57 -15.44
C PHE A 143 -17.85 -2.18 -16.05
N ASN A 144 -18.77 -2.03 -17.00
CA ASN A 144 -19.05 -0.77 -17.64
C ASN A 144 -20.50 -0.35 -17.43
N HIS A 145 -20.71 0.77 -16.74
CA HIS A 145 -22.06 1.29 -16.48
C HIS A 145 -22.86 1.57 -17.76
N THR A 146 -24.16 1.33 -17.68
CA THR A 146 -25.18 1.81 -18.61
C THR A 146 -25.09 3.32 -18.80
N ARG A 147 -25.45 3.76 -20.00
CA ARG A 147 -25.51 5.19 -20.33
C ARG A 147 -26.44 5.98 -19.40
N TRP A 148 -27.54 5.37 -18.95
CA TRP A 148 -28.46 6.04 -18.03
C TRP A 148 -27.78 6.37 -16.70
N VAL A 149 -27.01 5.43 -16.12
CA VAL A 149 -26.28 5.67 -14.87
C VAL A 149 -25.18 6.72 -15.07
N LYS A 150 -24.40 6.61 -16.16
CA LYS A 150 -23.36 7.60 -16.51
C LYS A 150 -23.90 9.03 -16.68
N ASN A 151 -25.12 9.18 -17.19
CA ASN A 151 -25.73 10.49 -17.42
C ASN A 151 -26.44 11.08 -16.20
N ASN A 152 -26.85 10.25 -15.23
CA ASN A 152 -27.74 10.68 -14.14
C ASN A 152 -27.13 10.56 -12.74
N ARG A 153 -25.92 10.00 -12.59
CA ARG A 153 -25.18 10.00 -11.32
C ARG A 153 -24.01 10.98 -11.36
N SER A 154 -23.84 11.74 -10.28
CA SER A 154 -22.76 12.73 -10.11
C SER A 154 -21.47 12.06 -9.63
N PRO A 155 -20.28 12.45 -10.12
CA PRO A 155 -18.99 11.98 -9.62
C PRO A 155 -18.74 12.22 -8.12
N SER A 156 -19.46 13.16 -7.51
CA SER A 156 -19.26 13.66 -6.14
C SER A 156 -19.69 12.69 -5.01
N ALA A 157 -19.87 11.39 -5.30
CA ALA A 157 -20.30 10.36 -4.34
C ALA A 157 -19.35 9.14 -4.30
N GLY A 158 -18.09 9.29 -4.73
CA GLY A 158 -17.17 8.17 -4.96
C GLY A 158 -17.42 7.43 -6.30
N PHE A 159 -18.35 7.94 -7.11
CA PHE A 159 -18.74 7.41 -8.41
C PHE A 159 -17.70 7.82 -9.47
N ARG A 160 -16.99 6.85 -10.08
CA ARG A 160 -16.08 7.09 -11.22
C ARG A 160 -16.75 6.58 -12.51
N PRO A 161 -17.61 7.38 -13.19
CA PRO A 161 -18.21 6.93 -14.43
C PRO A 161 -17.11 6.77 -15.48
N GLY A 162 -16.90 5.54 -15.95
CA GLY A 162 -16.14 5.32 -17.18
C GLY A 162 -16.77 6.11 -18.33
N THR A 163 -15.97 6.50 -19.33
CA THR A 163 -16.47 7.12 -20.56
C THR A 163 -17.58 6.27 -21.20
N VAL A 164 -18.55 6.90 -21.85
CA VAL A 164 -19.49 6.19 -22.72
C VAL A 164 -18.70 5.71 -23.95
N THR A 165 -18.05 4.56 -23.83
CA THR A 165 -17.33 3.91 -24.91
C THR A 165 -18.13 2.72 -25.44
N SER A 166 -18.09 2.55 -26.77
CA SER A 166 -18.56 1.36 -27.47
C SER A 166 -17.39 0.41 -27.78
N ASP A 167 -16.20 0.70 -27.27
CA ASP A 167 -15.01 -0.07 -27.53
C ASP A 167 -14.97 -1.28 -26.60
N ILE A 168 -14.60 -2.41 -27.18
CA ILE A 168 -14.31 -3.64 -26.44
C ILE A 168 -12.86 -3.49 -25.94
N PRO A 169 -12.60 -3.64 -24.62
CA PRO A 169 -11.24 -3.59 -24.10
C PRO A 169 -10.31 -4.56 -24.83
N ALA A 170 -9.06 -4.15 -25.06
CA ALA A 170 -8.07 -5.02 -25.70
C ALA A 170 -7.86 -6.30 -24.87
N GLY A 171 -7.74 -7.45 -25.54
CA GLY A 171 -7.54 -8.74 -24.86
C GLY A 171 -8.78 -9.30 -24.15
N THR A 172 -9.98 -8.79 -24.42
CA THR A 172 -11.23 -9.35 -23.89
C THR A 172 -11.42 -10.78 -24.39
N GLN A 173 -11.61 -11.72 -23.47
CA GLN A 173 -11.94 -13.13 -23.71
C GLN A 173 -13.44 -13.35 -23.81
N ALA A 174 -14.20 -12.69 -22.93
CA ALA A 174 -15.64 -12.84 -22.84
C ALA A 174 -16.31 -11.52 -22.46
N LEU A 175 -17.46 -11.23 -23.07
CA LEU A 175 -18.24 -10.02 -22.78
C LEU A 175 -19.71 -10.30 -23.05
N VAL A 176 -20.56 -9.96 -22.07
CA VAL A 176 -22.03 -9.99 -22.18
C VAL A 176 -22.55 -8.63 -21.76
N SER A 177 -23.50 -8.10 -22.54
CA SER A 177 -24.16 -6.83 -22.23
C SER A 177 -25.45 -7.02 -21.45
N GLY A 178 -25.72 -6.08 -20.54
CA GLY A 178 -26.88 -6.09 -19.64
C GLY A 178 -27.59 -4.74 -19.53
N PHE A 179 -28.86 -4.80 -19.15
CA PHE A 179 -29.72 -3.63 -18.92
C PHE A 179 -31.04 -4.06 -18.24
N PRO A 180 -31.64 -3.21 -17.39
CA PRO A 180 -31.04 -2.05 -16.74
C PRO A 180 -30.03 -2.47 -15.67
N GLU A 181 -29.30 -1.51 -15.10
CA GLU A 181 -28.57 -1.71 -13.85
C GLU A 181 -29.52 -1.94 -12.69
N LEU A 182 -29.16 -2.91 -11.85
CA LEU A 182 -29.91 -3.34 -10.68
C LEU A 182 -29.24 -2.85 -9.39
N VAL A 183 -27.92 -2.94 -9.33
CA VAL A 183 -27.08 -2.42 -8.24
C VAL A 183 -25.95 -1.62 -8.86
N THR A 184 -25.75 -0.42 -8.34
CA THR A 184 -24.71 0.51 -8.79
C THR A 184 -23.91 0.88 -7.55
N GLU A 185 -22.67 0.36 -7.47
CA GLU A 185 -21.72 0.64 -6.39
C GLU A 185 -22.34 0.45 -5.00
N GLY A 186 -22.81 -0.77 -4.74
CA GLY A 186 -23.45 -1.18 -3.49
C GLY A 186 -24.86 -0.62 -3.29
N THR A 187 -25.27 0.34 -4.10
CA THR A 187 -26.60 0.96 -4.00
C THR A 187 -27.57 0.26 -4.93
N ARG A 188 -28.52 -0.49 -4.38
CA ARG A 188 -29.61 -1.11 -5.15
C ARG A 188 -30.57 -0.07 -5.73
N TYR A 189 -31.13 -0.35 -6.90
CA TYR A 189 -32.18 0.49 -7.49
C TYR A 189 -33.49 0.41 -6.69
N THR A 190 -34.09 1.57 -6.39
CA THR A 190 -35.36 1.68 -5.65
C THR A 190 -36.34 2.63 -6.34
N CYS A 191 -37.64 2.40 -6.14
CA CYS A 191 -38.70 3.29 -6.60
C CYS A 191 -39.90 3.24 -5.63
N GLY A 192 -40.75 4.27 -5.63
CA GLY A 192 -41.88 4.36 -4.69
C GLY A 192 -42.95 3.27 -4.84
N SER A 193 -43.08 2.69 -6.03
CA SER A 193 -43.90 1.49 -6.27
C SER A 193 -43.34 0.68 -7.44
N PRO A 194 -43.23 -0.66 -7.33
CA PRO A 194 -42.68 -1.52 -8.38
C PRO A 194 -43.50 -1.51 -9.68
N THR A 195 -44.77 -1.10 -9.62
CA THR A 195 -45.67 -1.05 -10.79
C THR A 195 -45.84 0.35 -11.38
N ALA A 196 -45.35 1.39 -10.69
CA ALA A 196 -45.48 2.77 -11.15
C ALA A 196 -44.70 3.00 -12.45
N SER A 197 -45.25 3.75 -13.40
CA SER A 197 -44.60 4.06 -14.69
C SER A 197 -43.25 4.77 -14.55
N THR A 198 -43.01 5.44 -13.40
CA THR A 198 -41.74 6.06 -13.03
C THR A 198 -40.67 5.08 -12.59
N CYS A 199 -41.02 3.83 -12.28
CA CYS A 199 -40.09 2.78 -11.91
C CYS A 199 -39.55 2.08 -13.17
N PHE A 200 -38.23 2.07 -13.34
CA PHE A 200 -37.56 1.65 -14.58
C PHE A 200 -38.25 2.27 -15.82
N PRO A 201 -38.22 3.61 -15.96
CA PRO A 201 -39.02 4.32 -16.97
C PRO A 201 -38.69 3.87 -18.39
N ASP A 202 -37.42 3.52 -18.64
CA ASP A 202 -36.93 3.02 -19.92
C ASP A 202 -37.23 1.53 -20.17
N ARG A 203 -37.89 0.83 -19.24
CA ARG A 203 -38.16 -0.61 -19.38
C ARG A 203 -39.42 -1.10 -18.68
N GLY A 204 -40.50 -1.20 -19.44
CA GLY A 204 -41.82 -1.55 -18.92
C GLY A 204 -41.98 -2.94 -18.34
N ASP A 205 -41.26 -3.95 -18.84
CA ASP A 205 -41.37 -5.30 -18.31
C ASP A 205 -40.80 -5.43 -16.89
N MET A 206 -39.92 -4.52 -16.45
CA MET A 206 -39.42 -4.48 -15.05
C MET A 206 -40.51 -4.19 -14.03
N ARG A 207 -41.64 -3.63 -14.48
CA ARG A 207 -42.82 -3.35 -13.66
C ARG A 207 -43.81 -4.50 -13.57
N GLN A 208 -43.43 -5.67 -14.08
CA GLN A 208 -44.19 -6.90 -14.03
C GLN A 208 -43.37 -8.03 -13.41
N ARG A 209 -44.05 -9.02 -12.84
CA ARG A 209 -43.39 -10.23 -12.35
C ARG A 209 -43.09 -11.17 -13.50
N HIS A 210 -41.82 -11.45 -13.71
CA HIS A 210 -41.36 -12.39 -14.73
C HIS A 210 -40.25 -13.29 -14.18
N PRO A 211 -39.99 -14.43 -14.84
CA PRO A 211 -38.70 -15.08 -14.75
C PRO A 211 -37.60 -14.09 -15.16
N ARG A 212 -36.50 -14.08 -14.42
CA ARG A 212 -35.39 -13.13 -14.60
C ARG A 212 -34.07 -13.86 -14.69
N THR A 213 -33.13 -13.25 -15.41
CA THR A 213 -31.72 -13.61 -15.35
C THR A 213 -30.93 -12.34 -15.02
N ALA A 214 -29.91 -12.45 -14.19
CA ALA A 214 -29.05 -11.34 -13.81
C ALA A 214 -27.60 -11.79 -13.64
N MET A 215 -26.69 -10.82 -13.70
CA MET A 215 -25.27 -11.01 -13.45
C MET A 215 -24.73 -9.86 -12.58
N GLY A 216 -23.68 -10.11 -11.81
CA GLY A 216 -23.04 -9.08 -11.00
C GLY A 216 -21.67 -9.48 -10.45
N LEU A 217 -20.96 -8.50 -9.88
CA LEU A 217 -19.65 -8.63 -9.25
C LEU A 217 -19.71 -8.13 -7.80
N THR A 218 -18.91 -8.72 -6.92
CA THR A 218 -18.62 -8.21 -5.57
C THR A 218 -17.73 -6.95 -5.64
N GLU A 219 -17.61 -6.22 -4.51
CA GLU A 219 -16.83 -4.97 -4.43
C GLU A 219 -15.36 -5.19 -4.81
N ASP A 220 -14.77 -6.25 -4.27
CA ASP A 220 -13.40 -6.71 -4.54
C ASP A 220 -13.20 -7.30 -5.95
N ARG A 221 -14.27 -7.51 -6.72
CA ARG A 221 -14.26 -8.21 -8.02
C ARG A 221 -13.63 -9.61 -7.98
N GLN A 222 -13.66 -10.28 -6.83
CA GLN A 222 -13.16 -11.65 -6.66
C GLN A 222 -14.27 -12.69 -6.89
N THR A 223 -15.54 -12.29 -6.78
CA THR A 223 -16.68 -13.18 -7.00
C THR A 223 -17.57 -12.68 -8.13
N PHE A 224 -17.83 -13.55 -9.11
CA PHE A 224 -18.86 -13.34 -10.14
C PHE A 224 -20.15 -14.07 -9.77
N ILE A 225 -21.27 -13.35 -9.82
CA ILE A 225 -22.59 -13.83 -9.40
C ILE A 225 -23.49 -13.94 -10.63
N LEU A 226 -24.01 -15.14 -10.90
CA LEU A 226 -25.05 -15.38 -11.90
C LEU A 226 -26.36 -15.76 -11.19
N LEU A 227 -27.48 -15.20 -11.62
CA LEU A 227 -28.78 -15.44 -10.98
C LEU A 227 -29.85 -15.77 -12.03
N VAL A 228 -30.65 -16.80 -11.76
CA VAL A 228 -31.88 -17.12 -12.49
C VAL A 228 -33.05 -17.23 -11.54
N VAL A 229 -34.17 -16.62 -11.89
CA VAL A 229 -35.42 -16.59 -11.12
C VAL A 229 -36.52 -17.26 -11.95
N ASP A 230 -37.22 -18.23 -11.35
CA ASP A 230 -38.38 -18.85 -11.97
C ASP A 230 -39.60 -17.91 -11.91
N GLY A 231 -40.52 -18.01 -12.87
CA GLY A 231 -41.75 -17.21 -12.89
C GLY A 231 -42.80 -17.77 -13.83
N ARG A 232 -43.96 -17.11 -13.93
CA ARG A 232 -45.09 -17.53 -14.78
C ARG A 232 -45.58 -18.96 -14.51
N SER A 233 -45.43 -19.44 -13.27
CA SER A 233 -45.95 -20.73 -12.84
C SER A 233 -46.66 -20.61 -11.49
N SER A 234 -47.52 -21.57 -11.16
CA SER A 234 -48.13 -21.65 -9.82
C SER A 234 -47.11 -21.86 -8.70
N SER A 235 -45.91 -22.33 -9.03
CA SER A 235 -44.83 -22.62 -8.07
C SER A 235 -43.81 -21.50 -7.87
N SER A 236 -43.85 -20.47 -8.72
CA SER A 236 -42.98 -19.30 -8.63
C SER A 236 -43.62 -18.10 -9.33
N ALA A 237 -43.83 -17.02 -8.59
CA ALA A 237 -44.47 -15.81 -9.09
C ALA A 237 -43.57 -15.01 -10.04
N GLY A 238 -42.24 -15.11 -9.90
CA GLY A 238 -41.27 -14.25 -10.56
C GLY A 238 -41.11 -12.90 -9.85
N MET A 239 -40.20 -12.07 -10.35
CA MET A 239 -39.79 -10.82 -9.68
C MET A 239 -40.04 -9.57 -10.53
N TYR A 240 -40.41 -8.50 -9.84
CA TYR A 240 -40.23 -7.12 -10.33
C TYR A 240 -38.74 -6.77 -10.39
N GLY A 241 -38.38 -5.76 -11.18
CA GLY A 241 -36.99 -5.30 -11.29
C GLY A 241 -36.41 -4.83 -9.95
N THR A 242 -37.20 -4.18 -9.09
CA THR A 242 -36.75 -3.71 -7.76
C THR A 242 -36.52 -4.85 -6.77
N GLU A 243 -37.29 -5.92 -6.90
CA GLU A 243 -37.10 -7.13 -6.10
C GLU A 243 -35.84 -7.88 -6.53
N LEU A 244 -35.60 -7.96 -7.84
CA LEU A 244 -34.37 -8.52 -8.40
C LEU A 244 -33.14 -7.70 -7.97
N ALA A 245 -33.22 -6.37 -7.99
CA ALA A 245 -32.17 -5.49 -7.46
C ALA A 245 -31.92 -5.72 -5.97
N SER A 246 -32.98 -5.87 -5.18
CA SER A 246 -32.88 -6.17 -3.76
C SER A 246 -32.26 -7.55 -3.50
N LEU A 247 -32.57 -8.54 -4.34
CA LEU A 247 -32.00 -9.89 -4.23
C LEU A 247 -30.51 -9.88 -4.61
N MET A 248 -30.12 -9.30 -5.75
CA MET A 248 -28.71 -9.21 -6.16
C MET A 248 -27.84 -8.54 -5.09
N HIS A 249 -28.33 -7.44 -4.51
CA HIS A 249 -27.64 -6.75 -3.42
C HIS A 249 -27.53 -7.63 -2.16
N GLN A 250 -28.59 -8.34 -1.77
CA GLN A 250 -28.54 -9.30 -0.64
C GLN A 250 -27.61 -10.50 -0.89
N LEU A 251 -27.34 -10.83 -2.15
CA LEU A 251 -26.40 -11.86 -2.56
C LEU A 251 -24.95 -11.32 -2.64
N GLY A 252 -24.70 -10.06 -2.26
CA GLY A 252 -23.36 -9.48 -2.20
C GLY A 252 -22.91 -8.77 -3.49
N ALA A 253 -23.80 -8.59 -4.47
CA ALA A 253 -23.43 -7.82 -5.66
C ALA A 253 -23.23 -6.35 -5.32
N TRP A 254 -22.03 -5.84 -5.61
CA TRP A 254 -21.69 -4.42 -5.59
C TRP A 254 -22.15 -3.74 -6.88
N GLN A 255 -22.06 -4.45 -8.00
CA GLN A 255 -22.55 -4.02 -9.30
C GLN A 255 -23.33 -5.14 -9.97
N ALA A 256 -24.48 -4.83 -10.58
CA ALA A 256 -25.31 -5.86 -11.20
C ALA A 256 -26.17 -5.35 -12.37
N PHE A 257 -26.36 -6.21 -13.37
CA PHE A 257 -27.29 -6.00 -14.47
C PHE A 257 -28.38 -7.06 -14.52
N ASN A 258 -29.53 -6.67 -15.06
CA ASN A 258 -30.50 -7.62 -15.58
C ASN A 258 -30.08 -8.09 -17.00
N LEU A 259 -30.32 -9.36 -17.31
CA LEU A 259 -30.11 -10.01 -18.62
C LEU A 259 -31.43 -10.44 -19.28
N ASP A 260 -31.36 -11.03 -20.48
CA ASP A 260 -32.57 -11.52 -21.15
C ASP A 260 -33.33 -12.53 -20.29
N GLY A 261 -34.64 -12.42 -20.24
CA GLY A 261 -35.46 -13.07 -19.22
C GLY A 261 -36.64 -13.84 -19.77
N GLY A 262 -37.59 -14.17 -18.91
CA GLY A 262 -38.82 -14.84 -19.32
C GLY A 262 -38.56 -16.26 -19.82
N GLY A 263 -38.87 -16.53 -21.09
CA GLY A 263 -38.65 -17.87 -21.68
C GLY A 263 -37.17 -18.20 -21.88
N SER A 264 -36.31 -17.18 -21.91
CA SER A 264 -34.86 -17.33 -22.04
C SER A 264 -34.18 -17.73 -20.72
N SER A 265 -34.83 -17.52 -19.57
CA SER A 265 -34.23 -17.74 -18.25
C SER A 265 -33.95 -19.22 -17.99
N GLN A 266 -32.67 -19.58 -18.03
CA GLN A 266 -32.19 -20.93 -17.81
C GLN A 266 -30.86 -20.94 -17.05
N MET A 267 -30.76 -21.81 -16.04
CA MET A 267 -29.51 -22.21 -15.40
C MET A 267 -29.34 -23.72 -15.55
N TRP A 268 -28.20 -24.13 -16.11
CA TRP A 268 -27.82 -25.52 -16.28
C TRP A 268 -26.53 -25.80 -15.53
N VAL A 269 -26.45 -26.95 -14.85
CA VAL A 269 -25.29 -27.39 -14.09
C VAL A 269 -24.87 -28.77 -14.57
N ALA A 270 -23.58 -28.95 -14.86
CA ALA A 270 -23.01 -30.22 -15.30
C ALA A 270 -23.36 -31.36 -14.32
N GLY A 271 -23.75 -32.52 -14.85
CA GLY A 271 -24.19 -33.68 -14.06
C GLY A 271 -25.58 -33.56 -13.41
N ARG A 272 -26.17 -32.35 -13.34
CA ARG A 272 -27.51 -32.11 -12.76
C ARG A 272 -28.56 -31.73 -13.79
N GLY A 273 -28.15 -31.19 -14.94
CA GLY A 273 -29.06 -30.71 -15.96
C GLY A 273 -29.57 -29.29 -15.68
N THR A 274 -30.72 -28.94 -16.26
CA THR A 274 -31.39 -27.67 -15.98
C THR A 274 -32.02 -27.71 -14.59
N ILE A 275 -31.59 -26.83 -13.69
CA ILE A 275 -32.00 -26.84 -12.28
C ILE A 275 -33.22 -25.95 -12.01
N ASN A 276 -33.44 -24.95 -12.87
CA ASN A 276 -34.61 -24.08 -12.81
C ASN A 276 -35.79 -24.65 -13.63
N ARG A 277 -36.96 -24.03 -13.57
CA ARG A 277 -38.14 -24.39 -14.40
C ARG A 277 -38.36 -23.36 -15.50
N PRO A 278 -37.91 -23.61 -16.75
CA PRO A 278 -38.14 -22.71 -17.88
C PRO A 278 -39.63 -22.40 -18.06
N SER A 279 -39.96 -21.11 -18.25
CA SER A 279 -41.36 -20.69 -18.30
C SER A 279 -42.13 -21.13 -19.55
N ASP A 280 -41.42 -21.50 -20.62
CA ASP A 280 -42.01 -22.08 -21.84
C ASP A 280 -42.19 -23.60 -21.76
N GLY A 281 -41.91 -24.22 -20.61
CA GLY A 281 -41.93 -25.67 -20.40
C GLY A 281 -40.70 -26.40 -20.93
N THR A 282 -39.97 -25.83 -21.89
CA THR A 282 -38.69 -26.34 -22.40
C THR A 282 -37.64 -25.22 -22.50
N PRO A 283 -36.34 -25.56 -22.43
CA PRO A 283 -35.27 -24.60 -22.68
C PRO A 283 -35.34 -23.93 -24.06
N ARG A 284 -35.34 -22.58 -24.08
CA ARG A 284 -35.36 -21.79 -25.30
C ARG A 284 -33.96 -21.62 -25.89
N SER A 285 -33.86 -21.60 -27.22
CA SER A 285 -32.65 -21.16 -27.91
C SER A 285 -32.47 -19.64 -27.78
N VAL A 286 -31.29 -19.22 -27.34
CA VAL A 286 -30.89 -17.80 -27.19
C VAL A 286 -29.65 -17.48 -28.03
N ALA A 287 -29.32 -16.19 -28.13
CA ALA A 287 -28.16 -15.74 -28.89
C ALA A 287 -26.85 -15.93 -28.12
N ASN A 288 -26.73 -15.38 -26.91
CA ASN A 288 -25.51 -15.43 -26.11
C ASN A 288 -25.74 -16.14 -24.77
N HIS A 289 -24.67 -16.60 -24.15
CA HIS A 289 -24.64 -17.38 -22.92
C HIS A 289 -23.44 -16.97 -22.07
N TRP A 290 -23.55 -17.20 -20.76
CA TRP A 290 -22.39 -17.30 -19.88
C TRP A 290 -22.07 -18.77 -19.62
N GLY A 291 -20.78 -19.10 -19.60
CA GLY A 291 -20.25 -20.40 -19.18
C GLY A 291 -19.20 -20.22 -18.09
N VAL A 292 -19.32 -20.99 -17.01
CA VAL A 292 -18.33 -21.11 -15.95
C VAL A 292 -17.63 -22.45 -16.12
N PHE A 293 -16.31 -22.44 -16.18
CA PHE A 293 -15.49 -23.62 -16.42
C PHE A 293 -14.59 -23.84 -15.21
N ALA A 294 -14.71 -24.99 -14.55
CA ALA A 294 -13.96 -25.33 -13.36
C ALA A 294 -13.29 -26.71 -13.46
N GLY A 295 -12.00 -26.80 -13.14
CA GLY A 295 -11.21 -28.04 -13.06
C GLY A 295 -10.35 -28.35 -14.29
N ALA A 296 -9.81 -29.58 -14.36
CA ALA A 296 -8.76 -30.00 -15.31
C ALA A 296 -9.11 -29.92 -16.82
N GLY A 297 -10.39 -29.73 -17.17
CA GLY A 297 -10.88 -29.73 -18.55
C GLY A 297 -10.96 -28.36 -19.24
N GLY A 298 -10.61 -27.26 -18.56
CA GLY A 298 -10.89 -25.89 -19.04
C GLY A 298 -9.70 -25.07 -19.55
N GLY A 299 -8.45 -25.53 -19.39
CA GLY A 299 -7.29 -24.64 -19.54
C GLY A 299 -7.06 -23.77 -18.29
N ARG A 300 -5.87 -23.15 -18.20
CA ARG A 300 -5.41 -22.42 -17.00
C ARG A 300 -6.25 -21.17 -16.75
N SER A 301 -6.77 -21.01 -15.53
CA SER A 301 -7.26 -19.70 -15.08
C SER A 301 -6.12 -18.69 -15.14
N ARG A 302 -6.48 -17.44 -15.44
CA ARG A 302 -5.65 -16.29 -15.13
C ARG A 302 -6.50 -15.44 -14.22
N ALA A 303 -6.40 -15.74 -12.92
CA ALA A 303 -7.06 -15.01 -11.87
C ALA A 303 -6.96 -13.50 -12.18
N PRO A 304 -8.07 -12.74 -12.13
CA PRO A 304 -8.03 -11.32 -12.42
C PRO A 304 -7.06 -10.60 -11.47
N GLY A 305 -6.56 -9.41 -11.82
CA GLY A 305 -5.66 -8.63 -10.94
C GLY A 305 -6.22 -8.43 -9.52
N SER A 306 -7.55 -8.49 -9.37
CA SER A 306 -8.24 -8.52 -8.07
C SER A 306 -7.99 -9.76 -7.21
N CYS A 307 -7.39 -10.81 -7.76
CA CYS A 307 -7.20 -12.13 -7.17
C CYS A 307 -5.74 -12.48 -6.89
N VAL A 308 -4.80 -11.60 -7.20
CA VAL A 308 -3.40 -11.83 -6.85
C VAL A 308 -3.29 -11.79 -5.33
N ALA A 309 -3.11 -12.97 -4.74
CA ALA A 309 -2.77 -13.19 -3.35
C ALA A 309 -1.32 -13.71 -3.29
N GLU A 310 -0.37 -12.79 -3.39
CA GLU A 310 1.03 -12.84 -2.88
C GLU A 310 1.73 -11.57 -3.42
N TYR A 311 1.94 -10.56 -2.57
CA TYR A 311 2.41 -9.21 -2.92
C TYR A 311 3.80 -9.18 -3.60
N ASP A 312 4.58 -10.24 -3.45
CA ASP A 312 5.84 -10.46 -4.15
C ASP A 312 5.66 -10.99 -5.59
N GLU A 313 4.54 -11.64 -5.94
CA GLU A 313 4.29 -12.07 -7.32
C GLU A 313 4.24 -10.88 -8.28
N CYS A 314 3.82 -9.69 -7.83
CA CYS A 314 3.87 -8.49 -8.67
C CYS A 314 5.30 -8.22 -9.12
N PHE A 315 6.25 -8.18 -8.17
CA PHE A 315 7.65 -7.93 -8.45
C PHE A 315 8.36 -9.11 -9.12
N ARG A 316 7.94 -10.35 -8.90
CA ARG A 316 8.46 -11.50 -9.64
C ARG A 316 8.01 -11.51 -11.10
N ARG A 317 6.78 -11.05 -11.39
CA ARG A 317 6.23 -10.96 -12.75
C ARG A 317 6.69 -9.71 -13.47
N ASN A 318 6.80 -8.60 -12.75
CA ASN A 318 7.37 -7.35 -13.23
C ASN A 318 8.64 -7.00 -12.41
N PRO A 319 9.80 -7.53 -12.79
CA PRO A 319 11.06 -7.28 -12.09
C PRO A 319 11.53 -5.83 -12.18
N ASP A 320 10.94 -5.03 -13.08
CA ASP A 320 11.20 -3.61 -13.17
C ASP A 320 10.28 -2.80 -12.23
N GLY A 321 9.26 -3.43 -11.64
CA GLY A 321 8.32 -2.86 -10.66
C GLY A 321 7.17 -2.02 -11.24
N ASP A 322 7.17 -1.71 -12.54
CA ASP A 322 6.14 -0.86 -13.16
C ASP A 322 4.72 -1.48 -13.00
N GLY A 323 3.69 -0.70 -12.68
CA GLY A 323 2.36 -1.27 -12.41
C GLY A 323 2.22 -1.99 -11.07
N CYS A 324 3.26 -1.99 -10.22
CA CYS A 324 3.23 -2.47 -8.83
C CYS A 324 3.27 -1.30 -7.83
N GLU A 325 2.71 -0.13 -8.19
CA GLU A 325 2.90 1.11 -7.43
C GLU A 325 2.25 1.06 -6.06
N VAL A 326 1.09 0.40 -5.93
CA VAL A 326 0.40 0.24 -4.64
C VAL A 326 1.15 -0.73 -3.75
N GLU A 327 1.61 -1.84 -4.32
CA GLU A 327 2.43 -2.84 -3.64
C GLU A 327 3.70 -2.20 -3.10
N GLN A 328 4.43 -1.45 -3.95
CA GLN A 328 5.62 -0.70 -3.53
C GLN A 328 5.31 0.24 -2.37
N ALA A 329 4.22 1.01 -2.45
CA ALA A 329 3.84 1.94 -1.39
C ALA A 329 3.59 1.23 -0.05
N LEU A 330 3.02 0.02 -0.06
CA LEU A 330 2.77 -0.76 1.15
C LEU A 330 4.05 -1.33 1.76
N PHE A 331 5.00 -1.78 0.93
CA PHE A 331 6.31 -2.21 1.43
C PHE A 331 7.15 -1.04 1.94
N ASP A 332 7.17 0.09 1.22
CA ASP A 332 7.90 1.29 1.62
C ASP A 332 7.34 1.91 2.91
N ALA A 333 6.04 1.74 3.18
CA ALA A 333 5.43 2.16 4.43
C ALA A 333 6.01 1.43 5.64
N ALA A 334 6.47 0.19 5.48
CA ALA A 334 7.08 -0.61 6.55
C ALA A 334 8.62 -0.43 6.64
N VAL A 335 9.21 0.42 5.79
CA VAL A 335 10.62 0.81 5.91
C VAL A 335 10.71 1.92 6.96
N THR A 336 11.43 1.64 8.04
CA THR A 336 11.78 2.58 9.12
C THR A 336 12.94 3.49 8.69
N GLY A 337 12.94 4.71 9.23
CA GLY A 337 14.01 5.72 9.03
C GLY A 337 14.89 5.83 10.28
N GLY A 338 15.85 6.77 10.27
CA GLY A 338 16.71 7.06 11.43
C GLY A 338 15.93 7.58 12.64
N ASP A 339 14.82 8.27 12.41
CA ASP A 339 13.98 8.82 13.47
C ASP A 339 13.01 7.79 14.06
N THR A 340 13.31 6.50 14.08
CA THR A 340 12.45 5.49 14.71
C THR A 340 13.30 4.47 15.42
N THR A 341 12.81 3.95 16.55
CA THR A 341 13.52 2.93 17.33
C THR A 341 12.80 1.58 17.30
N SER A 342 13.59 0.52 17.49
CA SER A 342 13.09 -0.83 17.73
C SER A 342 13.58 -1.43 19.05
N ASP A 343 14.30 -0.67 19.86
CA ASP A 343 14.80 -1.06 21.19
C ASP A 343 13.63 -1.26 22.17
N VAL A 344 13.20 -2.50 22.40
CA VAL A 344 12.01 -2.80 23.23
C VAL A 344 12.34 -3.13 24.68
N ASP A 345 13.61 -3.11 25.07
CA ASP A 345 14.05 -3.33 26.45
C ASP A 345 14.90 -2.20 27.03
N GLY A 346 15.16 -1.16 26.24
CA GLY A 346 15.81 0.09 26.63
C GLY A 346 17.31 -0.06 26.88
N ASP A 347 17.95 -1.02 26.20
CA ASP A 347 19.37 -1.30 26.38
C ASP A 347 20.28 -0.51 25.42
N GLY A 348 19.69 0.35 24.59
CA GLY A 348 20.37 1.17 23.61
C GLY A 348 20.77 0.39 22.35
N MET A 349 20.18 -0.77 22.10
CA MET A 349 20.42 -1.58 20.89
C MET A 349 19.12 -1.83 20.13
N ALA A 350 19.22 -1.89 18.81
CA ALA A 350 18.08 -2.18 17.97
C ALA A 350 17.67 -3.66 18.05
N ASP A 351 16.39 -3.92 18.31
CA ASP A 351 15.85 -5.28 18.35
C ASP A 351 15.19 -5.72 17.06
N ALA A 352 15.12 -7.03 16.87
CA ALA A 352 14.57 -7.63 15.67
C ALA A 352 13.12 -8.03 15.87
N CYS A 353 12.23 -7.21 15.33
CA CYS A 353 10.80 -7.35 15.46
C CYS A 353 10.10 -7.79 14.18
N ILE A 354 9.19 -8.76 14.31
CA ILE A 354 8.50 -9.30 13.14
C ILE A 354 7.20 -9.99 13.50
N ARG A 355 6.21 -9.84 12.62
CA ARG A 355 4.96 -10.58 12.73
C ARG A 355 5.19 -12.07 12.43
N ASN A 356 4.69 -12.91 13.31
CA ASN A 356 4.49 -14.33 13.10
C ASN A 356 2.97 -14.58 12.94
N GLY A 357 2.54 -15.61 12.22
CA GLY A 357 1.11 -15.76 11.80
C GLY A 357 0.04 -15.57 12.90
N ASP A 358 0.40 -15.78 14.16
CA ASP A 358 -0.51 -15.62 15.31
C ASP A 358 -0.15 -14.44 16.23
N ASP A 359 1.00 -13.77 16.06
CA ASP A 359 1.46 -12.70 16.98
C ASP A 359 2.52 -11.76 16.38
N LEU A 360 2.80 -10.64 17.05
CA LEU A 360 4.02 -9.84 16.85
C LEU A 360 5.01 -10.17 17.97
N ARG A 361 6.31 -10.26 17.64
CA ARG A 361 7.38 -10.62 18.59
C ARG A 361 8.71 -9.96 18.22
N CYS A 362 9.47 -9.46 19.21
CA CYS A 362 10.89 -9.14 19.01
C CYS A 362 11.82 -10.18 19.63
N ARG A 363 12.99 -10.33 18.98
CA ARG A 363 14.20 -10.87 19.55
C ARG A 363 15.08 -9.72 20.01
N VAL A 364 15.48 -9.77 21.28
CA VAL A 364 16.35 -8.75 21.87
C VAL A 364 17.81 -8.97 21.50
N SER A 365 18.52 -7.90 21.15
CA SER A 365 19.96 -7.97 20.93
C SER A 365 20.74 -8.06 22.25
N ASN A 366 21.92 -8.65 22.25
CA ASN A 366 22.81 -8.71 23.42
C ASN A 366 24.25 -8.38 22.97
N ALA A 367 24.37 -7.45 22.04
CA ALA A 367 25.56 -7.06 21.29
C ALA A 367 26.19 -8.15 20.40
N GLU A 368 26.68 -9.23 21.00
CA GLU A 368 27.38 -10.30 20.27
C GLU A 368 26.45 -11.43 19.80
N SER A 369 25.20 -11.43 20.28
CA SER A 369 24.24 -12.51 20.02
C SER A 369 22.80 -12.02 20.19
N TRP A 370 21.83 -12.93 19.98
CA TRP A 370 20.41 -12.65 20.10
C TRP A 370 19.80 -13.44 21.24
N GLY A 371 19.11 -12.73 22.13
CA GLY A 371 18.46 -13.27 23.30
C GLY A 371 17.17 -14.03 22.98
N GLY A 372 16.40 -14.27 24.05
CA GLY A 372 15.06 -14.84 23.94
C GLY A 372 14.08 -13.92 23.19
N PHE A 373 12.84 -14.40 23.03
CA PHE A 373 11.76 -13.48 22.69
C PHE A 373 11.42 -12.68 23.93
N HIS A 374 11.55 -11.35 23.87
CA HIS A 374 11.17 -10.45 24.96
C HIS A 374 9.66 -10.35 25.09
N TRP A 375 8.96 -10.19 23.96
CA TRP A 375 7.52 -10.01 23.92
C TRP A 375 6.80 -10.89 22.90
N ARG A 376 5.50 -11.05 23.13
CA ARG A 376 4.52 -11.60 22.18
C ARG A 376 3.20 -10.84 22.31
N ASN A 377 2.59 -10.49 21.19
CA ASN A 377 1.24 -9.92 21.15
C ASN A 377 0.38 -10.63 20.12
N ASP A 378 -0.62 -11.34 20.60
CA ASP A 378 -1.58 -12.08 19.79
C ASP A 378 -2.54 -11.19 18.98
N ALA A 379 -2.66 -9.90 19.31
CA ALA A 379 -3.50 -8.95 18.58
C ALA A 379 -3.04 -8.70 17.12
N PHE A 380 -1.85 -9.18 16.74
CA PHE A 380 -1.30 -9.05 15.39
C PHE A 380 -1.42 -10.37 14.58
N GLY A 381 -2.31 -11.28 15.01
CA GLY A 381 -2.57 -12.55 14.35
C GLY A 381 -3.32 -12.42 13.00
N ASP A 382 -3.32 -13.53 12.24
CA ASP A 382 -4.06 -13.63 10.97
C ASP A 382 -5.58 -13.49 11.25
N ASP A 383 -6.06 -14.01 12.38
CA ASP A 383 -7.46 -13.90 12.82
C ASP A 383 -7.90 -12.44 13.09
N ASP A 384 -6.94 -11.56 13.37
CA ASP A 384 -7.15 -10.10 13.54
C ASP A 384 -6.99 -9.32 12.22
N GLY A 385 -6.74 -10.03 11.11
CA GLY A 385 -6.62 -9.52 9.75
C GLY A 385 -5.25 -8.97 9.39
N PHE A 386 -4.21 -9.25 10.17
CA PHE A 386 -2.83 -8.80 9.89
C PHE A 386 -2.11 -9.65 8.84
N ASP A 387 -2.79 -10.64 8.25
CA ASP A 387 -2.43 -11.24 6.97
C ASP A 387 -2.66 -10.27 5.79
N ALA A 388 -3.52 -9.24 5.95
CA ALA A 388 -3.79 -8.23 4.95
C ALA A 388 -2.80 -7.05 5.00
N PRO A 389 -2.32 -6.53 3.85
CA PRO A 389 -1.36 -5.41 3.82
C PRO A 389 -1.80 -4.14 4.43
N MET A 390 -3.08 -3.80 4.25
CA MET A 390 -3.63 -2.58 4.81
C MET A 390 -3.58 -2.58 6.35
N ARG A 391 -3.20 -3.71 6.98
CA ARG A 391 -2.90 -3.82 8.39
C ARG A 391 -1.41 -3.97 8.65
N TRP A 392 -0.74 -4.98 8.09
CA TRP A 392 0.69 -5.19 8.39
C TRP A 392 1.56 -4.02 7.95
N SER A 393 1.18 -3.26 6.91
CA SER A 393 1.94 -2.08 6.47
C SER A 393 1.81 -0.89 7.42
N THR A 394 0.97 -0.99 8.45
CA THR A 394 0.69 0.07 9.42
C THR A 394 1.33 -0.18 10.79
N ILE A 395 2.03 -1.30 10.97
CA ILE A 395 2.79 -1.56 12.19
C ILE A 395 3.93 -0.54 12.26
N ARG A 396 3.97 0.24 13.34
CA ARG A 396 5.00 1.25 13.62
C ARG A 396 5.56 1.05 15.00
N MET A 397 6.84 1.37 15.14
CA MET A 397 7.54 1.36 16.42
C MET A 397 8.16 2.73 16.67
N GLY A 398 8.15 3.15 17.93
CA GLY A 398 8.60 4.45 18.41
C GLY A 398 8.25 4.65 19.87
N ASP A 399 8.91 5.57 20.57
CA ASP A 399 8.73 5.83 22.00
C ASP A 399 7.59 6.83 22.23
N LEU A 400 6.37 6.34 22.45
CA LEU A 400 5.18 7.20 22.55
C LEU A 400 5.05 7.82 23.94
N ASN A 401 5.75 7.32 24.95
CA ASN A 401 5.56 7.69 26.36
C ASN A 401 6.81 8.35 26.99
N GLY A 402 7.92 8.41 26.25
CA GLY A 402 9.16 9.08 26.62
C GLY A 402 9.91 8.32 27.71
N ASP A 403 9.81 6.99 27.70
CA ASP A 403 10.52 6.09 28.62
C ASP A 403 11.79 5.46 28.03
N GLY A 404 12.10 5.77 26.76
CA GLY A 404 13.23 5.25 26.02
C GLY A 404 12.98 3.90 25.37
N LEU A 405 11.82 3.26 25.58
CA LEU A 405 11.47 1.99 24.95
C LEU A 405 10.62 2.20 23.69
N ALA A 406 10.85 1.36 22.68
CA ALA A 406 10.07 1.34 21.46
C ALA A 406 8.69 0.72 21.71
N ASP A 407 7.64 1.53 21.71
CA ASP A 407 6.26 1.11 21.72
C ASP A 407 5.80 0.63 20.34
N VAL A 408 4.66 -0.06 20.27
CA VAL A 408 4.08 -0.47 18.99
C VAL A 408 2.68 0.08 18.78
N CYS A 409 2.47 0.75 17.65
CA CYS A 409 1.15 1.13 17.17
C CYS A 409 0.80 0.40 15.87
N ALA A 410 -0.47 0.07 15.69
CA ALA A 410 -0.98 -0.34 14.39
C ALA A 410 -2.45 -0.03 14.21
N ARG A 411 -2.88 -0.07 12.94
CA ARG A 411 -4.25 0.17 12.56
C ARG A 411 -5.05 -1.14 12.49
N PHE A 412 -6.16 -1.16 13.22
CA PHE A 412 -7.18 -2.21 13.22
C PHE A 412 -8.44 -1.76 12.49
N ALA A 413 -9.42 -2.66 12.34
CA ALA A 413 -10.71 -2.36 11.73
C ALA A 413 -11.42 -1.16 12.39
N ALA A 414 -11.32 -1.07 13.73
CA ALA A 414 -12.00 -0.10 14.56
C ALA A 414 -11.21 1.20 14.77
N GLY A 415 -9.90 1.20 14.48
CA GLY A 415 -9.02 2.34 14.68
C GLY A 415 -7.59 1.94 15.03
N VAL A 416 -6.78 2.93 15.39
CA VAL A 416 -5.40 2.69 15.86
C VAL A 416 -5.44 2.17 17.29
N ARG A 417 -4.56 1.22 17.59
CA ARG A 417 -4.26 0.82 18.96
C ARG A 417 -2.75 0.76 19.13
N CYS A 418 -2.30 1.18 20.31
CA CYS A 418 -0.90 1.25 20.67
C CYS A 418 -0.65 0.48 21.96
N TRP A 419 0.54 -0.09 22.08
CA TRP A 419 0.98 -0.85 23.23
C TRP A 419 2.35 -0.31 23.68
N PRO A 420 2.42 0.28 24.88
CA PRO A 420 3.67 0.64 25.49
C PRO A 420 4.56 -0.58 25.74
N SER A 421 5.85 -0.47 25.48
CA SER A 421 6.85 -1.44 25.92
C SER A 421 7.18 -1.22 27.41
N THR A 422 7.69 -2.26 28.05
CA THR A 422 8.20 -2.23 29.43
C THR A 422 9.42 -3.15 29.51
N PRO A 423 10.28 -3.00 30.52
CA PRO A 423 11.42 -3.89 30.72
C PRO A 423 11.05 -5.37 30.93
N ASP A 424 9.80 -5.67 31.27
CA ASP A 424 9.32 -7.04 31.50
C ASP A 424 8.43 -7.58 30.34
N GLY A 425 8.27 -6.82 29.26
CA GLY A 425 7.42 -7.15 28.11
C GLY A 425 6.41 -6.05 27.80
N MET A 426 5.25 -6.40 27.25
CA MET A 426 4.34 -5.37 26.74
C MET A 426 3.27 -4.94 27.74
N GLY A 427 3.12 -3.62 27.87
CA GLY A 427 2.15 -2.95 28.72
C GLY A 427 0.70 -3.08 28.23
N ALA A 428 -0.20 -2.46 29.00
CA ALA A 428 -1.62 -2.43 28.65
C ALA A 428 -1.85 -1.51 27.42
N PRO A 429 -2.65 -1.93 26.44
CA PRO A 429 -2.90 -1.09 25.28
C PRO A 429 -3.77 0.12 25.61
N PHE A 430 -3.56 1.18 24.83
CA PHE A 430 -4.45 2.34 24.77
C PHE A 430 -4.96 2.57 23.34
N ASP A 431 -6.13 3.20 23.23
CA ASP A 431 -6.74 3.48 21.94
C ASP A 431 -6.14 4.75 21.33
N GLY A 432 -5.76 4.68 20.05
CA GLY A 432 -5.30 5.81 19.29
C GLY A 432 -6.42 6.49 18.49
N PRO A 433 -6.07 7.29 17.47
CA PRO A 433 -7.05 7.93 16.61
C PRO A 433 -7.98 6.92 15.92
N THR A 434 -9.25 7.29 15.75
CA THR A 434 -10.31 6.33 15.34
C THR A 434 -10.06 5.64 14.00
N LEU A 435 -9.31 6.24 13.06
CA LEU A 435 -8.91 5.75 11.71
C LEU A 435 -9.56 4.44 11.17
N ALA A 436 -10.89 4.32 11.24
CA ALA A 436 -11.58 3.02 11.13
C ALA A 436 -11.86 2.64 9.67
N ASP A 437 -12.05 1.34 9.40
CA ASP A 437 -12.40 0.83 8.07
C ASP A 437 -13.71 1.47 7.58
N ALA A 438 -14.67 1.63 8.49
CA ALA A 438 -15.95 2.31 8.23
C ALA A 438 -15.79 3.79 7.82
N GLY A 439 -14.66 4.41 8.18
CA GLY A 439 -14.28 5.76 7.77
C GLY A 439 -13.46 5.81 6.48
N GLY A 440 -13.26 4.69 5.79
CA GLY A 440 -12.51 4.61 4.52
C GLY A 440 -10.99 4.41 4.68
N TRP A 441 -10.49 4.27 5.91
CA TRP A 441 -9.05 4.19 6.21
C TRP A 441 -8.38 2.88 5.79
N ARG A 442 -9.16 1.91 5.30
CA ARG A 442 -8.65 0.68 4.63
C ARG A 442 -8.00 0.95 3.27
N GLY A 443 -8.12 2.17 2.74
CA GLY A 443 -7.51 2.55 1.46
C GLY A 443 -6.01 2.80 1.59
N ALA A 444 -5.21 2.26 0.67
CA ALA A 444 -3.76 2.48 0.62
C ALA A 444 -3.35 3.96 0.70
N PRO A 445 -4.01 4.93 0.01
CA PRO A 445 -3.65 6.35 0.08
C PRO A 445 -3.83 7.02 1.44
N TYR A 446 -4.38 6.30 2.42
CA TYR A 446 -4.62 6.78 3.78
C TYR A 446 -3.86 5.92 4.79
N GLY A 447 -4.24 4.65 4.96
CA GLY A 447 -3.66 3.80 6.01
C GLY A 447 -2.15 3.58 5.88
N SER A 448 -1.62 3.45 4.66
CA SER A 448 -0.17 3.24 4.45
C SER A 448 0.70 4.47 4.78
N THR A 449 0.07 5.64 4.93
CA THR A 449 0.77 6.90 5.22
C THR A 449 0.99 7.12 6.71
N LEU A 450 0.56 6.20 7.56
CA LEU A 450 0.82 6.25 9.00
C LEU A 450 2.33 6.34 9.26
N ARG A 451 2.76 7.32 10.04
CA ARG A 451 4.12 7.56 10.49
C ARG A 451 4.13 7.78 11.99
N VAL A 452 5.27 7.45 12.59
CA VAL A 452 5.59 7.76 13.98
C VAL A 452 6.85 8.61 13.95
N ALA A 453 6.82 9.80 14.54
CA ALA A 453 7.96 10.67 14.79
C ALA A 453 7.56 11.77 15.77
N ASP A 454 8.50 12.30 16.54
CA ASP A 454 8.34 13.47 17.40
C ASP A 454 8.24 14.75 16.54
N PHE A 455 7.03 15.18 16.19
CA PHE A 455 6.87 16.36 15.33
C PHE A 455 6.87 17.65 16.14
N ASP A 456 6.65 17.61 17.45
CA ASP A 456 6.58 18.82 18.27
C ASP A 456 7.75 19.04 19.22
N GLY A 457 8.73 18.14 19.19
CA GLY A 457 10.00 18.22 19.90
C GLY A 457 9.81 18.08 21.41
N ASP A 458 8.81 17.34 21.86
CA ASP A 458 8.54 17.13 23.28
C ASP A 458 9.18 15.85 23.85
N GLY A 459 9.89 15.10 23.00
CA GLY A 459 10.54 13.83 23.32
C GLY A 459 9.61 12.62 23.24
N LEU A 460 8.33 12.81 22.90
CA LEU A 460 7.38 11.74 22.64
C LEU A 460 7.18 11.56 21.14
N ASP A 461 7.02 10.31 20.74
CA ASP A 461 6.63 10.02 19.38
C ASP A 461 5.16 10.28 19.12
N ASP A 462 4.91 11.06 18.07
CA ASP A 462 3.57 11.38 17.62
C ASP A 462 3.12 10.50 16.46
N LEU A 463 1.82 10.55 16.18
CA LEU A 463 1.25 9.82 15.07
C LEU A 463 0.83 10.78 13.96
N CYS A 464 1.51 10.72 12.81
CA CYS A 464 1.13 11.48 11.62
C CYS A 464 0.51 10.56 10.57
N VAL A 465 -0.59 11.01 9.95
CA VAL A 465 -1.28 10.26 8.91
C VAL A 465 -2.00 11.19 7.94
N ARG A 466 -2.03 10.81 6.68
CA ARG A 466 -2.69 11.58 5.62
C ARG A 466 -4.13 11.11 5.41
N ARG A 467 -5.07 12.06 5.39
CA ARG A 467 -6.48 11.85 4.99
C ARG A 467 -6.74 12.43 3.61
N SER A 468 -7.97 12.30 3.12
CA SER A 468 -8.40 12.77 1.80
C SER A 468 -8.19 14.27 1.51
N THR A 469 -7.92 15.11 2.53
CA THR A 469 -7.80 16.56 2.38
C THR A 469 -6.50 17.16 2.90
N ASP A 470 -5.83 16.51 3.85
CA ASP A 470 -4.71 17.07 4.61
C ASP A 470 -3.86 15.96 5.26
N LEU A 471 -2.64 16.30 5.66
CA LEU A 471 -1.88 15.57 6.69
C LEU A 471 -2.40 15.96 8.08
N ARG A 472 -2.42 15.00 9.01
CA ARG A 472 -2.74 15.24 10.42
C ARG A 472 -1.72 14.57 11.31
N CYS A 473 -1.23 15.32 12.30
CA CYS A 473 -0.34 14.81 13.33
C CYS A 473 -1.04 14.89 14.68
N PHE A 474 -1.13 13.75 15.35
CA PHE A 474 -1.76 13.57 16.64
C PHE A 474 -0.66 13.50 17.68
N ARG A 475 -0.61 14.49 18.58
CA ARG A 475 0.39 14.52 19.63
C ARG A 475 0.19 13.39 20.61
N SER A 476 1.24 12.70 20.99
CA SER A 476 1.17 11.72 22.05
C SER A 476 0.99 12.39 23.42
N THR A 477 0.35 11.67 24.32
CA THR A 477 0.28 12.04 25.74
C THR A 477 0.88 10.95 26.63
N GLY A 478 1.61 9.99 26.04
CA GLY A 478 2.13 8.77 26.68
C GLY A 478 1.12 7.66 26.94
N GLU A 479 -0.16 7.99 27.09
CA GLU A 479 -1.26 7.01 27.26
C GLU A 479 -2.42 7.24 26.28
N GLY A 480 -2.22 8.10 25.27
CA GLY A 480 -3.26 8.55 24.36
C GLY A 480 -2.73 9.55 23.35
N PHE A 481 -3.65 10.19 22.63
CA PHE A 481 -3.31 11.24 21.68
C PHE A 481 -4.26 12.43 21.79
N GLU A 482 -3.74 13.63 21.55
CA GLU A 482 -4.52 14.87 21.51
C GLU A 482 -5.32 15.04 20.19
N GLU A 483 -6.07 16.13 20.10
CA GLU A 483 -6.66 16.56 18.83
C GLU A 483 -5.55 16.89 17.81
N PRO A 484 -5.72 16.51 16.53
CA PRO A 484 -4.64 16.58 15.58
C PRO A 484 -4.32 18.01 15.15
N VAL A 485 -3.03 18.31 15.05
CA VAL A 485 -2.49 19.44 14.29
C VAL A 485 -2.73 19.19 12.80
N ILE A 486 -3.29 20.19 12.12
CA ILE A 486 -3.54 20.13 10.68
C ILE A 486 -2.26 20.53 9.95
N GLY A 487 -1.71 19.61 9.18
CA GLY A 487 -0.55 19.83 8.34
C GLY A 487 -0.90 20.28 6.92
N PRO A 488 0.02 20.07 5.98
CA PRO A 488 -0.15 20.49 4.59
C PRO A 488 -1.43 19.96 3.94
N ALA A 489 -2.04 20.78 3.08
CA ALA A 489 -3.25 20.45 2.32
C ALA A 489 -2.93 19.50 1.15
N TRP A 490 -2.50 18.29 1.48
CA TRP A 490 -2.18 17.21 0.54
C TRP A 490 -3.43 16.38 0.21
N SER A 491 -4.35 17.02 -0.51
CA SER A 491 -5.68 16.48 -0.78
C SER A 491 -5.72 15.49 -1.95
N ASP A 492 -6.77 14.66 -2.00
CA ASP A 492 -7.02 13.77 -3.15
C ASP A 492 -7.19 14.59 -4.43
N ALA A 493 -7.77 15.79 -4.33
CA ALA A 493 -7.94 16.70 -5.47
C ALA A 493 -6.60 17.22 -6.02
N ASP A 494 -5.56 17.25 -5.19
CA ASP A 494 -4.19 17.63 -5.57
C ASP A 494 -3.35 16.42 -6.01
N GLY A 495 -3.97 15.24 -6.13
CA GLY A 495 -3.34 14.00 -6.62
C GLY A 495 -2.67 13.17 -5.54
N PHE A 496 -2.83 13.48 -4.24
CA PHE A 496 -2.32 12.64 -3.15
C PHE A 496 -3.13 11.35 -2.94
N ASP A 497 -4.12 11.05 -3.78
CA ASP A 497 -4.71 9.71 -3.87
C ASP A 497 -3.88 8.74 -4.73
N GLN A 498 -2.80 9.22 -5.37
CA GLN A 498 -1.90 8.45 -6.23
C GLN A 498 -0.64 7.98 -5.50
N PRO A 499 -0.15 6.75 -5.74
CA PRO A 499 1.02 6.19 -5.04
C PRO A 499 2.28 7.04 -5.13
N ALA A 500 2.55 7.64 -6.31
CA ALA A 500 3.73 8.47 -6.56
C ALA A 500 3.76 9.79 -5.75
N GLN A 501 2.73 10.05 -4.94
CA GLN A 501 2.60 11.20 -4.06
C GLN A 501 2.50 10.71 -2.62
N TYR A 502 1.47 9.93 -2.24
CA TYR A 502 1.28 9.56 -0.83
C TYR A 502 2.38 8.66 -0.26
N ALA A 503 3.01 7.83 -1.10
CA ALA A 503 4.08 6.94 -0.65
C ALA A 503 5.40 7.70 -0.39
N THR A 504 5.50 8.94 -0.85
CA THR A 504 6.69 9.79 -0.73
C THR A 504 6.67 10.68 0.52
N ILE A 505 5.63 10.59 1.35
CA ILE A 505 5.57 11.30 2.62
C ILE A 505 6.66 10.74 3.54
N ARG A 506 7.65 11.58 3.84
CA ARG A 506 8.77 11.35 4.75
C ARG A 506 8.74 12.39 5.86
N MET A 507 9.16 11.98 7.04
CA MET A 507 9.37 12.87 8.18
C MET A 507 10.82 12.77 8.62
N GLY A 508 11.32 13.84 9.21
CA GLY A 508 12.68 13.97 9.77
C GLY A 508 13.01 15.43 10.03
N ASP A 509 14.03 15.71 10.82
CA ASP A 509 14.41 17.08 11.21
C ASP A 509 15.20 17.77 10.09
N LEU A 510 14.52 18.63 9.31
CA LEU A 510 15.12 19.27 8.14
C LEU A 510 15.97 20.49 8.52
N ASP A 511 15.59 21.24 9.55
CA ASP A 511 16.28 22.49 9.93
C ASP A 511 17.17 22.39 11.18
N GLY A 512 17.18 21.24 11.85
CA GLY A 512 18.05 20.92 12.97
C GLY A 512 17.51 21.44 14.30
N ASP A 513 16.20 21.64 14.41
CA ASP A 513 15.56 22.18 15.61
C ASP A 513 15.04 21.09 16.58
N GLY A 514 15.30 19.83 16.26
CA GLY A 514 14.89 18.65 17.02
C GLY A 514 13.46 18.18 16.73
N ARG A 515 12.72 18.84 15.82
CA ARG A 515 11.34 18.45 15.45
C ARG A 515 11.33 17.72 14.12
N ALA A 516 10.49 16.70 14.01
CA ALA A 516 10.25 16.05 12.73
C ALA A 516 9.43 16.95 11.78
N ASP A 517 10.08 17.39 10.71
CA ASP A 517 9.45 18.07 9.58
C ASP A 517 8.82 17.08 8.61
N VAL A 518 8.15 17.58 7.58
CA VAL A 518 7.53 16.72 6.56
C VAL A 518 7.82 17.16 5.14
N CYS A 519 8.25 16.20 4.32
CA CYS A 519 8.44 16.38 2.88
C CYS A 519 7.59 15.37 2.11
N ALA A 520 7.03 15.81 0.99
CA ALA A 520 6.37 14.92 0.04
C ALA A 520 6.54 15.40 -1.40
N ARG A 521 6.47 14.45 -2.32
CA ARG A 521 6.48 14.73 -3.74
C ARG A 521 5.08 15.10 -4.22
N ARG A 522 4.97 16.22 -4.93
CA ARG A 522 3.82 16.57 -5.78
C ARG A 522 4.12 16.26 -7.25
N ALA A 523 3.07 16.28 -8.07
CA ALA A 523 3.21 16.22 -9.52
C ALA A 523 4.14 17.33 -10.09
N SER A 524 4.26 18.46 -9.39
CA SER A 524 5.09 19.62 -9.76
C SER A 524 6.52 19.61 -9.21
N GLY A 525 6.87 18.70 -8.29
CA GLY A 525 8.15 18.67 -7.58
C GLY A 525 7.97 18.38 -6.09
N VAL A 526 9.07 18.31 -5.34
CA VAL A 526 9.01 18.11 -3.89
C VAL A 526 8.57 19.39 -3.19
N GLU A 527 7.77 19.22 -2.14
CA GLU A 527 7.37 20.26 -1.22
C GLU A 527 7.64 19.78 0.20
N CYS A 528 8.25 20.64 1.01
CA CYS A 528 8.52 20.39 2.43
C CYS A 528 7.85 21.45 3.30
N HIS A 529 7.61 21.11 4.56
CA HIS A 529 7.04 22.00 5.56
C HIS A 529 7.74 21.75 6.89
N LEU A 530 8.31 22.82 7.44
CA LEU A 530 8.92 22.78 8.77
C LEU A 530 7.82 22.69 9.84
N SER A 531 8.02 21.87 10.86
CA SER A 531 7.18 21.86 12.05
C SER A 531 7.45 23.10 12.89
N THR A 532 6.43 23.56 13.61
CA THR A 532 6.58 24.55 14.68
C THR A 532 6.12 23.97 16.02
N GLY A 533 5.92 22.65 16.08
CA GLY A 533 5.21 21.88 17.12
C GLY A 533 3.71 22.15 17.24
N ASP A 534 3.28 23.37 16.97
CA ASP A 534 1.88 23.78 17.02
C ASP A 534 1.18 23.75 15.66
N ALA A 535 1.97 23.74 14.59
CA ALA A 535 1.55 23.87 13.21
C ALA A 535 2.67 23.41 12.28
N PHE A 536 2.39 23.48 10.98
CA PHE A 536 3.41 23.37 9.94
C PHE A 536 3.56 24.72 9.24
N GLY A 537 4.80 25.11 9.01
CA GLY A 537 5.20 26.35 8.33
C GLY A 537 4.77 26.42 6.87
N PRO A 538 5.05 27.55 6.19
CA PRO A 538 4.76 27.69 4.76
C PRO A 538 5.52 26.66 3.92
N ALA A 539 4.96 26.32 2.76
CA ALA A 539 5.58 25.39 1.83
C ALA A 539 6.97 25.87 1.38
N ILE A 540 7.98 25.02 1.57
CA ILE A 540 9.34 25.18 1.08
C ILE A 540 9.48 24.34 -0.19
N ALA A 541 9.96 24.98 -1.26
CA ALA A 541 10.19 24.30 -2.53
C ALA A 541 11.40 23.37 -2.42
N GLY A 542 11.17 22.07 -2.59
CA GLY A 542 12.23 21.09 -2.69
C GLY A 542 12.76 20.92 -4.11
N PRO A 543 13.58 19.89 -4.35
CA PRO A 543 14.05 19.54 -5.69
C PRO A 543 12.89 19.34 -6.68
N ALA A 544 13.14 19.69 -7.94
CA ALA A 544 12.11 19.73 -8.98
C ALA A 544 11.61 18.35 -9.45
N TRP A 545 11.74 17.27 -8.67
CA TRP A 545 11.43 15.87 -9.02
C TRP A 545 9.97 15.62 -9.40
N ASN A 546 9.56 16.13 -10.55
CA ASN A 546 8.18 16.26 -11.01
C ASN A 546 7.81 15.24 -12.09
N ASP A 547 6.52 15.11 -12.40
CA ASP A 547 6.01 14.08 -13.34
C ASP A 547 6.58 14.27 -14.75
N ARG A 548 6.83 15.52 -15.19
CA ARG A 548 7.39 15.79 -16.53
C ARG A 548 8.82 15.29 -16.68
N LEU A 549 9.53 15.14 -15.57
CA LEU A 549 10.86 14.55 -15.51
C LEU A 549 10.82 13.03 -15.27
N GLY A 550 9.63 12.43 -15.19
CA GLY A 550 9.43 10.99 -15.08
C GLY A 550 9.43 10.45 -13.65
N PHE A 551 9.44 11.32 -12.62
CA PHE A 551 9.44 10.90 -11.21
C PHE A 551 8.11 10.33 -10.73
N ASP A 552 7.09 10.26 -11.59
CA ASP A 552 5.85 9.49 -11.37
C ASP A 552 6.07 7.97 -11.46
N ARG A 553 7.22 7.52 -11.96
CA ARG A 553 7.57 6.09 -12.03
C ARG A 553 8.08 5.56 -10.69
N VAL A 554 7.60 4.36 -10.33
CA VAL A 554 7.95 3.64 -9.10
C VAL A 554 9.44 3.58 -8.83
N ARG A 555 10.26 3.30 -9.85
CA ARG A 555 11.72 3.20 -9.79
C ARG A 555 12.47 4.48 -9.38
N TYR A 556 11.77 5.60 -9.24
CA TYR A 556 12.33 6.87 -8.78
C TYR A 556 11.65 7.32 -7.50
N TRP A 557 10.32 7.49 -7.47
CA TRP A 557 9.67 8.03 -6.26
C TRP A 557 9.85 7.14 -5.02
N SER A 558 9.92 5.81 -5.19
CA SER A 558 10.13 4.87 -4.06
C SER A 558 11.51 5.01 -3.42
N THR A 559 12.45 5.63 -4.13
CA THR A 559 13.85 5.80 -3.69
C THR A 559 14.10 7.08 -2.90
N MET A 560 13.07 7.93 -2.73
CA MET A 560 13.20 9.16 -1.95
C MET A 560 13.51 8.83 -0.48
N ARG A 561 14.63 9.35 0.01
CA ARG A 561 15.08 9.28 1.40
C ARG A 561 15.23 10.68 1.99
N MET A 562 15.00 10.76 3.28
CA MET A 562 15.19 11.93 4.13
C MET A 562 16.10 11.46 5.27
N ALA A 563 17.33 11.95 5.30
CA ALA A 563 18.43 11.44 6.14
C ALA A 563 19.55 12.47 6.19
N ASP A 564 20.24 12.63 7.31
CA ASP A 564 21.42 13.51 7.41
C ASP A 564 22.62 12.81 6.79
N VAL A 565 22.82 12.96 5.48
CA VAL A 565 23.90 12.25 4.77
C VAL A 565 25.19 13.04 4.75
N ASN A 566 25.25 14.18 5.43
CA ASN A 566 26.39 15.10 5.39
C ASN A 566 26.97 15.42 6.79
N GLY A 567 26.27 15.00 7.85
CA GLY A 567 26.66 15.09 9.26
C GLY A 567 26.51 16.48 9.84
N ASP A 568 25.58 17.31 9.31
CA ASP A 568 25.35 18.67 9.80
C ASP A 568 24.17 18.77 10.79
N GLY A 569 23.64 17.63 11.22
CA GLY A 569 22.50 17.50 12.12
C GLY A 569 21.15 17.65 11.44
N ARG A 570 21.12 17.99 10.13
CA ARG A 570 19.92 18.25 9.35
C ARG A 570 19.66 17.14 8.34
N ALA A 571 18.39 16.79 8.17
CA ALA A 571 17.99 15.84 7.16
C ALA A 571 18.12 16.44 5.76
N ASP A 572 18.64 15.63 4.85
CA ASP A 572 18.80 15.94 3.43
C ASP A 572 17.84 15.11 2.57
N LEU A 573 17.60 15.55 1.34
CA LEU A 573 16.78 14.80 0.39
C LEU A 573 17.63 14.08 -0.65
N CYS A 574 17.52 12.76 -0.67
CA CYS A 574 18.21 11.90 -1.63
C CYS A 574 17.22 11.13 -2.51
N ILE A 575 17.54 10.96 -3.79
CA ILE A 575 16.74 10.16 -4.72
C ILE A 575 17.60 9.55 -5.82
N ARG A 576 17.13 8.42 -6.36
CA ARG A 576 17.64 7.90 -7.62
C ARG A 576 16.96 8.57 -8.81
N THR A 577 17.76 8.92 -9.81
CA THR A 577 17.34 9.42 -11.13
C THR A 577 17.61 8.35 -12.19
N SER A 578 17.34 8.65 -13.46
CA SER A 578 17.69 7.74 -14.56
C SER A 578 19.20 7.55 -14.75
N THR A 579 20.03 8.44 -14.19
CA THR A 579 21.49 8.46 -14.39
C THR A 579 22.31 8.24 -13.13
N ASP A 580 21.77 8.49 -11.95
CA ASP A 580 22.56 8.50 -10.71
C ASP A 580 21.68 8.46 -9.45
N LEU A 581 22.32 8.23 -8.31
CA LEU A 581 21.81 8.59 -6.99
C LEU A 581 22.42 9.93 -6.60
N ARG A 582 21.60 10.85 -6.11
CA ARG A 582 22.01 12.20 -5.73
C ARG A 582 21.27 12.68 -4.49
N CYS A 583 21.88 13.62 -3.79
CA CYS A 583 21.29 14.30 -2.64
C CYS A 583 21.26 15.81 -2.86
N HIS A 584 20.35 16.48 -2.18
CA HIS A 584 20.25 17.92 -2.06
C HIS A 584 20.28 18.27 -0.58
N PHE A 585 21.26 19.08 -0.19
CA PHE A 585 21.44 19.43 1.21
C PHE A 585 20.58 20.63 1.60
N PHE A 586 20.01 20.59 2.80
CA PHE A 586 19.20 21.70 3.32
C PHE A 586 20.04 22.62 4.20
N ASP A 587 20.02 23.92 3.91
CA ASP A 587 20.83 24.92 4.63
C ASP A 587 20.11 25.59 5.81
N GLY A 588 18.96 25.06 6.21
CA GLY A 588 18.01 25.67 7.16
C GLY A 588 16.95 26.55 6.48
N THR A 589 17.10 26.87 5.19
CA THR A 589 16.13 27.70 4.45
C THR A 589 15.73 27.15 3.10
N ALA A 590 16.66 26.53 2.37
CA ALA A 590 16.45 26.02 1.04
C ALA A 590 17.38 24.83 0.74
N PHE A 591 16.98 24.05 -0.27
CA PHE A 591 17.81 22.97 -0.80
C PHE A 591 18.85 23.50 -1.79
N GLY A 592 20.11 23.08 -1.60
CA GLY A 592 21.23 23.38 -2.48
C GLY A 592 21.22 22.64 -3.82
N ASP A 593 22.30 22.84 -4.58
CA ASP A 593 22.54 22.10 -5.82
C ASP A 593 22.70 20.59 -5.55
N ALA A 594 22.39 19.77 -6.57
CA ALA A 594 22.51 18.32 -6.47
C ALA A 594 23.98 17.88 -6.31
N VAL A 595 24.26 17.07 -5.29
CA VAL A 595 25.53 16.37 -5.11
C VAL A 595 25.35 14.90 -5.51
N ILE A 596 26.19 14.43 -6.44
CA ILE A 596 26.10 13.05 -6.94
C ILE A 596 26.74 12.10 -5.93
N VAL A 597 25.96 11.13 -5.46
CA VAL A 597 26.42 10.06 -4.57
C VAL A 597 27.07 8.95 -5.39
N ALA A 598 26.39 8.49 -6.44
CA ALA A 598 26.82 7.34 -7.22
C ALA A 598 26.18 7.25 -8.61
N ASP A 599 26.89 6.66 -9.57
CA ASP A 599 26.37 6.31 -10.91
C ASP A 599 25.43 5.10 -10.85
N LEU A 600 24.22 5.33 -10.33
CA LEU A 600 23.12 4.34 -10.23
C LEU A 600 22.14 4.47 -11.40
N ALA A 601 22.68 4.50 -12.63
CA ALA A 601 21.90 4.68 -13.84
C ALA A 601 21.02 3.48 -14.22
N ASP A 602 19.90 3.76 -14.88
CA ASP A 602 18.96 2.75 -15.41
C ASP A 602 19.67 1.74 -16.31
N ASP A 603 20.50 2.22 -17.24
CA ASP A 603 21.23 1.41 -18.22
C ASP A 603 22.37 0.56 -17.60
N ARG A 604 22.65 0.77 -16.31
CA ARG A 604 23.57 -0.03 -15.48
C ARG A 604 22.86 -1.03 -14.58
N GLY A 605 21.56 -1.24 -14.78
CA GLY A 605 20.76 -2.24 -14.06
C GLY A 605 20.03 -1.70 -12.83
N TRP A 606 20.15 -0.40 -12.53
CA TRP A 606 19.43 0.22 -11.40
C TRP A 606 17.96 0.53 -11.70
N ALA A 607 17.50 0.24 -12.91
CA ALA A 607 16.08 0.11 -13.20
C ALA A 607 15.48 -1.19 -12.62
N GLN A 608 16.27 -2.16 -12.16
CA GLN A 608 15.70 -3.39 -11.61
C GLN A 608 15.23 -3.16 -10.16
N HIS A 609 14.04 -3.68 -9.83
CA HIS A 609 13.40 -3.48 -8.52
C HIS A 609 14.22 -4.06 -7.37
N ASP A 610 14.89 -5.20 -7.58
CA ASP A 610 15.80 -5.84 -6.63
C ASP A 610 17.09 -5.03 -6.36
N ASN A 611 17.29 -3.91 -7.07
CA ASN A 611 18.33 -2.93 -6.82
C ASN A 611 17.75 -1.64 -6.22
N TYR A 612 16.86 -0.92 -6.92
CA TYR A 612 16.44 0.42 -6.46
C TYR A 612 15.63 0.41 -5.16
N ALA A 613 14.85 -0.65 -4.88
CA ALA A 613 14.02 -0.74 -3.67
C ALA A 613 14.85 -0.95 -2.39
N THR A 614 16.16 -1.16 -2.52
CA THR A 614 17.07 -1.53 -1.43
C THR A 614 17.87 -0.37 -0.88
N ILE A 615 17.71 0.84 -1.42
CA ILE A 615 18.40 2.03 -0.93
C ILE A 615 17.93 2.31 0.51
N ARG A 616 18.87 2.32 1.46
CA ARG A 616 18.70 2.65 2.88
C ARG A 616 19.73 3.69 3.31
N ALA A 617 19.44 4.40 4.38
CA ALA A 617 20.32 5.35 5.03
C ALA A 617 20.58 4.88 6.47
N GLY A 618 21.76 5.16 7.00
CA GLY A 618 22.14 4.94 8.40
C GLY A 618 23.64 5.20 8.60
N ASP A 619 24.03 5.74 9.76
CA ASP A 619 25.42 6.03 10.12
C ASP A 619 26.22 4.74 10.32
N VAL A 620 26.79 4.18 9.25
CA VAL A 620 27.51 2.91 9.27
C VAL A 620 28.91 3.11 9.85
N ASP A 621 29.50 4.30 9.72
CA ASP A 621 30.88 4.53 10.13
C ASP A 621 31.10 5.23 11.49
N GLY A 622 30.00 5.70 12.08
CA GLY A 622 29.89 6.33 13.40
C GLY A 622 30.40 7.77 13.39
N ASP A 623 30.35 8.46 12.23
CA ASP A 623 30.81 9.85 12.09
C ASP A 623 29.69 10.88 12.16
N GLY A 624 28.45 10.43 12.39
CA GLY A 624 27.25 11.26 12.48
C GLY A 624 26.58 11.54 11.14
N ALA A 625 27.21 11.18 10.01
CA ALA A 625 26.57 11.23 8.70
C ALA A 625 26.02 9.85 8.30
N ASP A 626 24.79 9.82 7.79
CA ASP A 626 24.17 8.62 7.27
C ASP A 626 24.83 8.17 5.95
N GLU A 627 25.33 6.93 5.93
CA GLU A 627 25.70 6.26 4.70
C GLU A 627 24.47 5.85 3.91
N LEU A 628 24.50 6.09 2.60
CA LEU A 628 23.56 5.46 1.69
C LEU A 628 24.07 4.08 1.31
N CYS A 629 23.35 3.03 1.69
CA CYS A 629 23.64 1.65 1.28
C CYS A 629 22.56 1.14 0.34
N ALA A 630 22.98 0.40 -0.69
CA ALA A 630 22.07 -0.28 -1.58
C ALA A 630 22.65 -1.60 -2.07
N ARG A 631 21.76 -2.52 -2.38
CA ARG A 631 22.07 -3.79 -3.00
C ARG A 631 22.17 -3.63 -4.50
N ALA A 632 23.26 -4.12 -5.06
CA ALA A 632 23.38 -4.40 -6.49
C ALA A 632 23.34 -5.92 -6.72
N ASN A 633 23.20 -6.35 -7.98
CA ASN A 633 23.19 -7.77 -8.36
C ASN A 633 24.36 -8.61 -7.80
N ALA A 634 25.52 -7.98 -7.56
CA ALA A 634 26.73 -8.63 -7.04
C ALA A 634 26.96 -8.42 -5.54
N GLY A 635 26.13 -7.61 -4.86
CA GLY A 635 26.19 -7.37 -3.43
C GLY A 635 25.98 -5.93 -2.99
N ILE A 636 26.09 -5.73 -1.69
CA ILE A 636 25.88 -4.44 -1.04
C ILE A 636 27.02 -3.47 -1.36
N ARG A 637 26.65 -2.21 -1.59
CA ARG A 637 27.55 -1.07 -1.74
C ARG A 637 27.03 0.05 -0.86
N CYS A 638 27.94 0.72 -0.18
CA CYS A 638 27.62 1.88 0.65
C CYS A 638 28.47 3.07 0.19
N TRP A 639 27.92 4.26 0.37
CA TRP A 639 28.55 5.53 -0.01
C TRP A 639 28.53 6.45 1.20
N ARG A 640 29.73 6.73 1.72
CA ARG A 640 29.95 7.65 2.85
C ARG A 640 30.25 9.05 2.38
N TRP A 641 29.87 10.03 3.17
CA TRP A 641 30.26 11.41 2.93
C TRP A 641 31.77 11.59 3.07
N SER A 642 32.33 12.45 2.23
CA SER A 642 33.76 12.80 2.25
C SER A 642 33.99 14.32 2.19
N GLY A 643 32.93 15.11 2.11
CA GLY A 643 32.98 16.57 2.00
C GLY A 643 32.77 17.07 0.57
N VAL A 644 32.16 18.24 0.43
CA VAL A 644 31.84 18.84 -0.88
C VAL A 644 33.07 19.17 -1.72
N ASP A 645 34.21 19.43 -1.06
CA ASP A 645 35.49 19.72 -1.70
C ASP A 645 36.33 18.45 -1.97
N ALA A 646 35.84 17.27 -1.56
CA ALA A 646 36.50 15.99 -1.82
C ALA A 646 36.15 15.45 -3.21
N GLU A 647 37.09 14.72 -3.80
CA GLU A 647 36.93 14.10 -5.13
C GLU A 647 37.20 12.59 -5.05
N PRO A 648 36.15 11.74 -5.03
CA PRO A 648 34.72 12.08 -5.08
C PRO A 648 34.16 12.61 -3.74
N ALA A 649 33.08 13.38 -3.80
CA ALA A 649 32.38 13.90 -2.61
C ALA A 649 31.76 12.78 -1.74
N PHE A 650 31.41 11.66 -2.36
CA PHE A 650 31.03 10.42 -1.69
C PHE A 650 32.00 9.29 -2.05
N SER A 651 32.55 8.62 -1.04
CA SER A 651 33.45 7.48 -1.24
C SER A 651 32.74 6.15 -0.99
N ARG A 652 33.03 5.16 -1.84
CA ARG A 652 32.33 3.86 -1.85
C ARG A 652 33.13 2.79 -1.10
N PHE A 653 32.46 2.04 -0.24
CA PHE A 653 32.94 0.75 0.27
C PHE A 653 31.93 -0.38 -0.02
N ASN A 654 32.37 -1.63 0.12
CA ASN A 654 31.56 -2.81 -0.17
C ASN A 654 31.00 -3.41 1.12
N GLY A 655 29.79 -3.94 1.04
CA GLY A 655 29.20 -4.74 2.10
C GLY A 655 29.14 -6.23 1.78
N PRO A 656 28.30 -7.00 2.49
CA PRO A 656 28.16 -8.43 2.27
C PRO A 656 27.67 -8.75 0.84
N ALA A 657 28.01 -9.96 0.38
CA ALA A 657 27.83 -10.34 -1.01
C ALA A 657 26.37 -10.35 -1.49
N LEU A 658 25.41 -10.67 -0.62
CA LEU A 658 23.94 -10.68 -0.84
C LEU A 658 23.49 -10.71 -2.31
N SER A 659 24.01 -11.64 -3.11
CA SER A 659 24.03 -11.50 -4.57
C SER A 659 22.82 -12.17 -5.22
N ASN A 660 22.49 -11.80 -6.47
CA ASN A 660 21.45 -12.49 -7.23
C ASN A 660 21.82 -13.98 -7.42
N ALA A 661 23.11 -14.29 -7.57
CA ALA A 661 23.60 -15.65 -7.70
C ALA A 661 23.35 -16.49 -6.44
N ASP A 662 23.33 -15.85 -5.27
CA ASP A 662 23.04 -16.47 -3.98
C ASP A 662 21.54 -16.41 -3.60
N GLY A 663 20.68 -16.03 -4.55
CA GLY A 663 19.22 -15.99 -4.38
C GLY A 663 18.65 -14.70 -3.79
N TRP A 664 19.49 -13.70 -3.47
CA TRP A 664 19.05 -12.45 -2.85
C TRP A 664 18.33 -11.47 -3.80
N GLY A 665 18.15 -11.85 -5.07
CA GLY A 665 17.29 -11.13 -6.02
C GLY A 665 15.79 -11.42 -5.83
N ASP A 666 15.41 -12.22 -4.83
CA ASP A 666 14.02 -12.51 -4.49
C ASP A 666 13.45 -11.43 -3.54
N PRO A 667 12.28 -10.83 -3.82
CA PRO A 667 11.64 -9.80 -2.98
C PRO A 667 11.54 -10.13 -1.50
N LYS A 668 11.25 -11.39 -1.16
CA LYS A 668 11.15 -11.83 0.25
C LYS A 668 12.46 -11.70 1.04
N TYR A 669 13.59 -11.48 0.36
CA TYR A 669 14.88 -11.25 1.01
C TYR A 669 15.29 -9.79 0.93
N TYR A 670 15.38 -9.18 -0.26
CA TYR A 670 15.93 -7.82 -0.36
C TYR A 670 15.02 -6.72 0.24
N LEU A 671 13.70 -6.95 0.32
CA LEU A 671 12.79 -5.97 0.96
C LEU A 671 12.96 -5.92 2.49
N SER A 672 13.58 -6.94 3.08
CA SER A 672 13.88 -7.00 4.52
C SER A 672 15.16 -6.26 4.92
N LEU A 673 15.90 -5.66 3.97
CA LEU A 673 17.16 -4.97 4.29
C LEU A 673 16.90 -3.75 5.19
N ARG A 674 17.64 -3.67 6.30
CA ARG A 674 17.63 -2.58 7.30
C ARG A 674 19.06 -2.22 7.69
N LEU A 675 19.22 -0.99 8.18
CA LEU A 675 20.43 -0.48 8.82
C LEU A 675 20.04 -0.02 10.23
N ALA A 676 20.70 -0.53 11.26
CA ALA A 676 20.50 -0.13 12.65
C ALA A 676 21.66 -0.62 13.51
N ASP A 677 22.01 0.11 14.56
CA ASP A 677 22.97 -0.38 15.54
C ASP A 677 22.34 -1.50 16.38
N VAL A 678 22.74 -2.75 16.12
CA VAL A 678 22.26 -3.90 16.91
C VAL A 678 23.28 -4.29 17.98
N ASN A 679 24.39 -3.58 18.12
CA ASN A 679 25.46 -3.99 19.02
C ASN A 679 25.94 -2.93 20.02
N GLY A 680 25.37 -1.73 19.96
CA GLY A 680 25.62 -0.62 20.88
C GLY A 680 26.96 0.09 20.63
N ASP A 681 27.57 -0.08 19.45
CA ASP A 681 28.82 0.59 19.09
C ASP A 681 28.63 1.94 18.36
N ARG A 682 27.37 2.39 18.27
CA ARG A 682 26.90 3.59 17.58
C ARG A 682 27.08 3.54 16.06
N ARG A 683 27.20 2.35 15.48
CA ARG A 683 27.33 2.16 14.04
C ARG A 683 26.18 1.32 13.54
N ALA A 684 25.54 1.79 12.48
CA ALA A 684 24.48 1.08 11.83
C ALA A 684 25.00 -0.23 11.21
N ASP A 685 24.54 -1.34 11.75
CA ASP A 685 24.77 -2.68 11.25
C ASP A 685 23.81 -2.99 10.10
N LEU A 686 24.24 -3.83 9.16
CA LEU A 686 23.35 -4.28 8.10
C LEU A 686 22.58 -5.50 8.56
N CYS A 687 21.25 -5.44 8.55
CA CYS A 687 20.39 -6.59 8.85
C CYS A 687 19.55 -6.95 7.63
N ALA A 688 19.49 -8.23 7.29
CA ALA A 688 18.64 -8.73 6.23
C ALA A 688 18.28 -10.21 6.42
N ARG A 689 17.06 -10.56 6.03
CA ARG A 689 16.52 -11.90 6.12
C ARG A 689 16.79 -12.70 4.86
N GLY A 690 17.34 -13.90 5.00
CA GLY A 690 17.45 -14.88 3.92
C GLY A 690 16.71 -16.18 4.22
N ALA A 691 16.85 -17.17 3.34
CA ALA A 691 16.17 -18.46 3.47
C ALA A 691 16.39 -19.16 4.82
N ALA A 692 17.58 -18.99 5.42
CA ALA A 692 17.97 -19.60 6.68
C ALA A 692 17.61 -18.76 7.93
N GLY A 693 16.98 -17.60 7.76
CA GLY A 693 16.64 -16.69 8.84
C GLY A 693 17.23 -15.29 8.69
N LEU A 694 17.03 -14.48 9.72
CA LEU A 694 17.59 -13.14 9.83
C LEU A 694 19.09 -13.21 10.15
N ARG A 695 19.85 -12.32 9.50
CA ARG A 695 21.28 -12.15 9.68
C ARG A 695 21.58 -10.67 9.80
N CYS A 696 22.42 -10.33 10.77
CA CYS A 696 23.00 -9.00 10.88
C CYS A 696 24.51 -9.10 10.67
N TRP A 697 25.09 -8.09 10.04
CA TRP A 697 26.51 -7.95 9.78
C TRP A 697 26.97 -6.70 10.51
N PRO A 698 27.71 -6.85 11.63
CA PRO A 698 28.21 -5.71 12.39
C PRO A 698 29.10 -4.81 11.54
N SER A 699 28.96 -3.50 11.69
CA SER A 699 29.82 -2.54 11.03
C SER A 699 31.25 -2.63 11.55
N THR A 700 32.21 -2.30 10.69
CA THR A 700 33.62 -2.11 11.03
C THR A 700 34.08 -0.68 10.75
N GLY A 701 33.12 0.21 10.46
CA GLY A 701 33.36 1.56 9.95
C GLY A 701 33.36 1.61 8.42
N LEU A 702 34.31 0.93 7.79
CA LEU A 702 34.48 0.98 6.32
C LEU A 702 34.15 -0.36 5.63
N GLY A 703 33.21 -1.10 6.21
CA GLY A 703 32.81 -2.44 5.80
C GLY A 703 32.03 -3.15 6.89
N PHE A 704 31.75 -4.43 6.69
CA PHE A 704 30.98 -5.22 7.65
C PHE A 704 31.71 -6.53 8.00
N GLY A 705 31.61 -6.94 9.26
CA GLY A 705 32.25 -8.10 9.83
C GLY A 705 31.52 -9.42 9.56
N ASP A 706 31.83 -10.42 10.39
CA ASP A 706 31.19 -11.73 10.35
C ASP A 706 29.71 -11.63 10.74
N THR A 707 28.86 -12.44 10.10
CA THR A 707 27.42 -12.38 10.36
C THR A 707 27.05 -12.97 11.71
N VAL A 708 26.17 -12.26 12.43
CA VAL A 708 25.46 -12.75 13.60
C VAL A 708 24.08 -13.23 13.14
N ALA A 709 23.82 -14.53 13.31
CA ALA A 709 22.54 -15.12 12.93
C ALA A 709 21.51 -14.98 14.05
N VAL A 710 20.27 -14.68 13.68
CA VAL A 710 19.14 -14.65 14.61
C VAL A 710 18.37 -15.95 14.48
N ASP A 711 18.22 -16.66 15.59
CA ASP A 711 17.48 -17.92 15.60
C ASP A 711 15.99 -17.69 15.27
N GLY A 712 15.55 -18.25 14.15
CA GLY A 712 14.17 -18.13 13.71
C GLY A 712 14.04 -17.39 12.39
N PHE A 713 12.81 -16.97 12.10
CA PHE A 713 12.48 -16.11 10.96
C PHE A 713 12.86 -16.67 9.59
N ASP A 714 13.07 -17.98 9.44
CA ASP A 714 13.48 -18.65 8.21
C ASP A 714 12.29 -19.11 7.34
N ASP A 715 12.57 -19.49 6.09
CA ASP A 715 11.53 -19.86 5.10
C ASP A 715 10.79 -21.12 5.57
N ALA A 716 11.49 -22.07 6.22
CA ALA A 716 10.87 -23.32 6.69
C ALA A 716 9.86 -23.09 7.83
N ARG A 717 9.90 -21.92 8.47
CA ARG A 717 8.92 -21.45 9.47
C ARG A 717 7.86 -20.50 8.89
N GLY A 718 7.82 -20.34 7.57
CA GLY A 718 6.80 -19.57 6.84
C GLY A 718 7.03 -18.07 6.85
N PHE A 719 8.27 -17.60 7.06
CA PHE A 719 8.63 -16.18 6.97
C PHE A 719 8.94 -15.71 5.54
N ASP A 720 8.68 -16.55 4.56
CA ASP A 720 8.74 -16.23 3.14
C ASP A 720 7.44 -15.62 2.60
N VAL A 721 6.41 -15.44 3.44
CA VAL A 721 5.15 -14.79 3.06
C VAL A 721 5.17 -13.27 3.30
N PRO A 722 4.54 -12.46 2.44
CA PRO A 722 4.57 -10.99 2.53
C PRO A 722 4.23 -10.40 3.88
N ALA A 723 3.14 -10.86 4.52
CA ALA A 723 2.71 -10.32 5.81
C ALA A 723 3.75 -10.43 6.93
N ARG A 724 4.75 -11.31 6.78
CA ARG A 724 5.82 -11.51 7.76
C ARG A 724 7.09 -10.77 7.37
N TYR A 725 7.65 -11.02 6.19
CA TYR A 725 8.92 -10.34 5.83
C TYR A 725 8.76 -8.83 5.60
N ALA A 726 7.54 -8.36 5.29
CA ALA A 726 7.27 -6.93 5.12
C ALA A 726 7.11 -6.19 6.45
N SER A 727 6.65 -6.87 7.50
CA SER A 727 6.50 -6.32 8.87
C SER A 727 7.78 -6.43 9.68
N PHE A 728 8.90 -6.68 9.01
CA PHE A 728 10.21 -6.76 9.64
C PHE A 728 10.71 -5.35 10.01
N THR A 729 10.97 -5.17 11.31
CA THR A 729 11.47 -3.93 11.90
C THR A 729 12.77 -4.21 12.64
N VAL A 730 13.81 -3.48 12.24
CA VAL A 730 15.08 -3.28 12.94
C VAL A 730 15.42 -1.83 12.61
N ALA A 731 15.45 -0.98 13.62
CA ALA A 731 15.62 0.47 13.51
C ALA A 731 16.48 0.95 14.67
N GLY A 732 17.38 1.91 14.38
CA GLY A 732 18.40 2.34 15.33
C GLY A 732 17.81 2.86 16.64
N PRO A 733 18.51 2.69 17.77
CA PRO A 733 18.11 3.34 19.01
C PRO A 733 18.11 4.85 18.79
N ARG A 734 17.13 5.56 19.37
CA ARG A 734 17.15 7.03 19.36
C ARG A 734 18.14 7.61 20.35
N CYS A 735 18.27 6.93 21.48
CA CYS A 735 19.13 7.31 22.58
C CYS A 735 19.85 6.07 23.09
N MET A 736 21.00 6.26 23.73
CA MET A 736 21.72 5.24 24.48
C MET A 736 22.10 5.81 25.85
N PRO A 737 22.02 5.03 26.95
CA PRO A 737 22.33 5.49 28.30
C PRO A 737 23.86 5.68 28.53
N VAL A 738 24.47 6.63 27.84
CA VAL A 738 25.91 6.91 27.76
C VAL A 738 26.15 8.41 27.58
N ALA A 739 27.41 8.85 27.66
CA ALA A 739 27.73 10.28 27.57
C ALA A 739 27.30 10.91 26.24
N GLU A 740 26.63 12.06 26.38
CA GLU A 740 26.19 13.01 25.35
C GLU A 740 27.28 13.38 24.35
N THR A 741 26.86 13.59 23.10
CA THR A 741 27.63 14.22 22.02
C THR A 741 27.08 15.63 21.84
N CYS A 742 27.94 16.64 21.70
CA CYS A 742 27.51 18.02 21.45
C CYS A 742 26.96 18.16 20.01
N ASN A 743 25.71 17.76 19.79
CA ASN A 743 25.03 17.68 18.49
C ASN A 743 23.62 18.30 18.50
N GLY A 744 23.15 18.82 19.64
CA GLY A 744 21.83 19.41 19.81
C GLY A 744 20.70 18.40 19.97
N ARG A 745 21.02 17.12 20.20
CA ARG A 745 20.07 16.04 20.48
C ARG A 745 20.24 15.59 21.92
N ASP A 746 19.19 14.96 22.44
CA ASP A 746 19.21 14.23 23.71
C ASP A 746 19.68 12.80 23.38
N ASP A 747 20.99 12.56 23.47
CA ASP A 747 21.59 11.28 23.06
C ASP A 747 21.32 10.17 24.08
N ASP A 748 20.98 10.49 25.33
CA ASP A 748 20.76 9.52 26.42
C ASP A 748 19.32 9.42 26.95
N CYS A 749 18.41 10.19 26.35
CA CYS A 749 16.98 10.24 26.65
C CYS A 749 16.67 10.69 28.10
N ASP A 750 17.57 11.44 28.75
CA ASP A 750 17.33 12.00 30.09
C ASP A 750 16.56 13.33 30.07
N ARG A 751 16.25 13.84 28.87
CA ARG A 751 15.55 15.11 28.56
C ARG A 751 16.41 16.35 28.74
N LEU A 752 17.71 16.17 28.81
CA LEU A 752 18.70 17.22 28.71
C LEU A 752 19.39 17.07 27.35
N ILE A 753 19.79 18.21 26.78
CA ILE A 753 20.46 18.24 25.48
C ILE A 753 21.91 18.62 25.72
N ASP A 754 22.83 17.81 25.22
CA ASP A 754 24.28 18.02 25.23
C ASP A 754 24.89 18.30 26.64
N GLU A 755 24.27 17.84 27.73
CA GLU A 755 24.66 18.23 29.08
C GLU A 755 26.04 17.69 29.47
N GLY A 756 26.98 18.63 29.63
CA GLY A 756 28.37 18.29 29.91
C GLY A 756 29.17 17.80 28.71
N ALA A 757 28.59 17.75 27.50
CA ALA A 757 29.29 17.45 26.26
C ALA A 757 29.88 18.70 25.59
N CYS A 758 29.16 19.83 25.62
CA CYS A 758 29.67 21.08 25.07
C CYS A 758 30.56 21.82 26.09
N GLY A 759 31.80 22.14 25.72
CA GLY A 759 32.67 23.02 26.53
C GLY A 759 32.11 24.45 26.62
N GLU A 760 32.44 25.19 27.68
CA GLU A 760 31.89 26.54 27.99
C GLU A 760 32.09 27.64 26.91
N ASP A 761 32.65 27.34 25.73
CA ASP A 761 32.98 28.31 24.69
C ASP A 761 32.07 28.27 23.43
N ASP A 762 31.15 27.31 23.28
CA ASP A 762 30.30 27.17 22.07
C ASP A 762 28.79 27.42 22.30
N ALA A 763 28.41 28.15 23.35
CA ALA A 763 27.06 28.68 23.52
C ALA A 763 26.78 29.88 22.58
N GLY A 764 26.74 29.60 21.28
CA GLY A 764 26.39 30.55 20.23
C GLY A 764 25.01 30.26 19.64
N ALA A 765 23.99 30.91 20.21
CA ALA A 765 22.62 31.07 19.70
C ALA A 765 21.56 30.02 20.07
N ALA A 766 21.22 29.92 21.36
CA ALA A 766 19.86 29.61 21.77
C ALA A 766 19.50 30.37 23.06
N SER A 767 18.92 31.56 22.94
CA SER A 767 18.10 32.13 24.02
C SER A 767 17.18 33.22 23.49
N GLY A 768 15.87 32.94 23.49
CA GLY A 768 14.84 33.93 23.20
C GLY A 768 13.47 33.47 23.72
N ASP A 769 13.11 33.98 24.89
CA ASP A 769 11.76 34.06 25.47
C ASP A 769 11.08 32.79 26.04
N ALA A 770 11.30 32.57 27.34
CA ALA A 770 10.25 32.11 28.23
C ALA A 770 9.91 33.22 29.23
N SER A 771 8.81 33.91 28.97
CA SER A 771 8.19 34.84 29.92
C SER A 771 7.57 34.06 31.08
N ALA A 772 8.07 34.24 32.30
CA ALA A 772 7.36 33.83 33.51
C ALA A 772 7.33 34.97 34.55
N PRO A 773 6.22 35.12 35.29
CA PRO A 773 5.87 36.37 35.97
C PRO A 773 6.61 36.54 37.30
N THR A 774 6.87 37.80 37.63
CA THR A 774 7.44 38.25 38.89
C THR A 774 6.55 37.90 40.09
N ARG A 775 7.11 37.19 41.08
CA ARG A 775 6.75 37.38 42.50
C ARG A 775 7.98 37.26 43.40
N ASP A 776 8.24 38.37 44.09
CA ASP A 776 9.15 38.55 45.20
C ASP A 776 8.99 37.50 46.30
N GLY A 777 10.11 37.17 46.96
CA GLY A 777 10.09 36.94 48.41
C GLY A 777 11.10 35.95 48.97
N GLY A 778 12.25 36.46 49.42
CA GLY A 778 12.76 36.11 50.75
C GLY A 778 13.75 34.95 50.85
N ALA A 779 15.04 35.30 50.82
CA ALA A 779 16.10 34.49 51.39
C ALA A 779 15.95 34.34 52.92
N THR A 780 16.10 33.11 53.43
CA THR A 780 16.71 32.88 54.74
C THR A 780 17.51 31.57 54.72
N ALA A 781 18.80 31.69 55.02
CA ALA A 781 19.72 30.59 55.30
C ALA A 781 19.36 29.88 56.62
N ARG A 782 19.73 28.59 56.74
CA ARG A 782 20.09 27.96 58.01
C ARG A 782 20.88 26.66 57.84
N ASP A 783 21.94 26.59 58.63
CA ASP A 783 22.89 25.50 58.86
C ASP A 783 22.27 24.19 59.37
N GLY A 784 22.98 23.08 59.09
CA GLY A 784 23.49 22.20 60.15
C GLY A 784 23.07 20.73 60.15
N GLY A 785 24.08 19.82 60.14
CA GLY A 785 24.07 18.68 61.07
C GLY A 785 24.24 17.23 60.55
N SER A 786 25.47 16.85 60.20
CA SER A 786 26.25 15.68 60.71
C SER A 786 25.62 14.28 61.02
N ALA A 787 26.09 13.27 60.24
CA ALA A 787 26.81 12.01 60.62
C ALA A 787 26.07 10.82 61.36
N PRO A 788 26.70 9.62 61.57
CA PRO A 788 27.35 8.64 60.66
C PRO A 788 27.10 7.13 61.04
N LEU A 789 27.49 6.15 60.20
CA LEU A 789 27.82 4.72 60.55
C LEU A 789 28.81 4.19 59.48
N ARG A 790 30.10 3.85 59.67
CA ARG A 790 30.83 2.79 60.45
C ARG A 790 30.29 1.37 60.24
N ASP A 791 31.06 0.30 60.04
CA ASP A 791 32.49 -0.01 59.82
C ASP A 791 32.56 -1.55 59.60
N ALA A 792 33.52 -2.08 58.81
CA ALA A 792 34.26 -3.34 59.06
C ALA A 792 34.91 -3.94 57.78
N GLY A 793 36.25 -3.77 57.66
CA GLY A 793 37.14 -4.77 57.03
C GLY A 793 37.43 -5.95 57.98
N PRO A 794 38.37 -6.89 57.67
CA PRO A 794 39.76 -6.53 57.31
C PRO A 794 40.54 -7.45 56.32
N ASP A 795 41.68 -6.90 55.86
CA ASP A 795 43.03 -7.47 55.54
C ASP A 795 43.28 -8.47 54.37
N VAL A 796 43.95 -8.13 53.24
CA VAL A 796 45.42 -7.92 52.91
C VAL A 796 46.01 -9.16 52.15
N PRO A 797 47.06 -9.12 51.26
CA PRO A 797 47.94 -8.03 50.75
C PRO A 797 48.16 -7.92 49.20
N LEU A 798 48.46 -6.67 48.80
CA LEU A 798 49.46 -6.12 47.84
C LEU A 798 50.42 -7.04 47.03
N SER A 799 50.57 -6.73 45.72
CA SER A 799 51.88 -6.61 45.05
C SER A 799 51.87 -5.69 43.80
N SER A 800 52.47 -4.51 43.97
CA SER A 800 53.32 -3.69 43.07
C SER A 800 53.32 -3.85 41.54
N GLY A 801 53.31 -2.70 40.83
CA GLY A 801 54.12 -2.52 39.61
C GLY A 801 53.76 -1.36 38.66
N CYS A 802 54.13 -0.12 39.00
CA CYS A 802 54.29 0.97 38.02
C CYS A 802 55.70 0.95 37.41
N SER A 803 55.85 1.27 36.11
CA SER A 803 57.08 1.90 35.60
C SER A 803 56.85 2.67 34.30
N CYS A 804 57.23 3.95 34.31
CA CYS A 804 57.47 4.82 33.16
C CYS A 804 58.99 5.04 32.95
N ARG A 805 59.38 5.40 31.70
CA ARG A 805 60.70 5.90 31.19
C ARG A 805 61.81 4.83 31.06
N ALA A 806 62.72 4.85 30.07
CA ALA A 806 63.32 5.96 29.31
C ALA A 806 63.85 5.50 27.93
N ALA A 807 64.39 6.46 27.17
CA ALA A 807 64.72 6.45 25.73
C ALA A 807 66.23 6.25 25.39
N VAL A 808 66.52 6.27 24.06
CA VAL A 808 67.75 6.69 23.33
C VAL A 808 68.76 5.55 22.96
N PRO A 809 69.58 5.57 21.85
CA PRO A 809 69.77 6.52 20.71
C PRO A 809 69.87 5.96 19.25
N HIS A 810 69.76 6.91 18.29
CA HIS A 810 70.49 7.15 17.01
C HIS A 810 70.68 6.09 15.91
N GLY A 811 70.40 6.53 14.66
CA GLY A 811 71.15 6.11 13.46
C GLY A 811 70.50 6.48 12.11
N ALA A 812 70.79 7.68 11.57
CA ALA A 812 70.75 7.94 10.13
C ALA A 812 72.19 7.80 9.58
N PRO A 813 72.41 7.43 8.30
CA PRO A 813 72.50 8.46 7.24
C PRO A 813 72.09 8.00 5.82
N GLY A 814 71.96 8.95 4.90
CA GLY A 814 72.32 8.72 3.49
C GLY A 814 71.34 9.21 2.43
N ALA A 815 71.53 10.46 1.98
CA ALA A 815 71.02 10.96 0.71
C ALA A 815 71.95 10.53 -0.44
N THR A 816 71.40 10.16 -1.61
CA THR A 816 72.07 10.33 -2.91
C THR A 816 71.09 10.62 -4.04
N LEU A 817 71.42 11.70 -4.75
CA LEU A 817 70.93 12.23 -6.02
C LEU A 817 70.93 11.21 -7.18
N GLY A 818 70.03 11.42 -8.15
CA GLY A 818 70.08 10.81 -9.48
C GLY A 818 69.08 11.45 -10.45
N MET A 819 69.45 12.59 -11.03
CA MET A 819 68.75 13.35 -12.07
C MET A 819 69.18 12.87 -13.48
N LEU A 820 68.28 12.87 -14.47
CA LEU A 820 68.48 13.15 -15.92
C LEU A 820 67.13 12.98 -16.66
N LEU A 821 66.37 14.03 -17.01
CA LEU A 821 66.47 14.96 -18.18
C LEU A 821 66.41 14.30 -19.57
N SER A 822 65.32 14.56 -20.31
CA SER A 822 65.30 15.27 -21.61
C SER A 822 63.84 15.33 -22.13
N LEU A 823 63.16 16.46 -22.38
CA LEU A 823 63.34 17.70 -23.16
C LEU A 823 62.60 17.69 -24.52
N GLY A 824 61.79 18.72 -24.77
CA GLY A 824 61.28 19.14 -26.09
C GLY A 824 59.81 19.56 -26.06
N ALA A 825 59.44 20.79 -25.64
CA ALA A 825 59.42 22.06 -26.42
C ALA A 825 58.31 22.08 -27.49
N LEU A 826 57.55 23.13 -27.81
CA LEU A 826 57.31 24.51 -27.33
C LEU A 826 56.22 25.07 -28.30
N LEU A 827 55.47 26.10 -27.86
CA LEU A 827 54.87 27.24 -28.62
C LEU A 827 53.33 27.36 -28.44
N LEU A 828 52.80 28.29 -27.63
CA LEU A 828 52.57 29.75 -27.82
C LEU A 828 51.55 30.13 -28.92
N ARG A 829 50.33 30.56 -28.53
CA ARG A 829 49.85 31.97 -28.49
C ARG A 829 48.31 32.14 -28.60
N VAL A 830 47.77 32.84 -27.58
CA VAL A 830 46.94 34.07 -27.63
C VAL A 830 45.53 34.07 -28.28
N ARG A 831 44.54 34.26 -27.38
CA ARG A 831 43.30 35.07 -27.43
C ARG A 831 42.87 35.74 -28.75
N ARG A 832 41.57 35.62 -29.10
CA ARG A 832 40.55 36.71 -28.99
C ARG A 832 39.17 36.31 -29.57
N SER A 833 38.13 36.57 -28.77
CA SER A 833 36.95 37.40 -29.07
C SER A 833 35.90 36.96 -30.13
N ALA A 834 34.74 36.58 -29.59
CA ALA A 834 33.41 37.21 -29.78
C ALA A 834 32.51 36.90 -31.01
N ARG A 835 31.24 36.65 -30.62
CA ARG A 835 29.95 37.13 -31.15
C ARG A 835 29.34 36.50 -32.42
N ALA A 836 28.21 35.84 -32.14
CA ALA A 836 26.86 36.07 -32.69
C ALA A 836 26.63 35.90 -34.20
N SER A 837 25.73 34.97 -34.55
CA SER A 837 24.76 35.12 -35.64
C SER A 837 23.68 34.04 -35.59
N ALA A 838 22.46 34.44 -35.18
CA ALA A 838 21.22 34.01 -35.84
C ALA A 838 20.90 35.04 -36.96
N PRO A 839 19.85 34.94 -37.80
CA PRO A 839 18.79 33.93 -37.91
C PRO A 839 18.49 33.50 -39.38
N ARG A 840 17.49 32.62 -39.61
CA ARG A 840 16.53 32.77 -40.74
C ARG A 840 15.30 31.86 -40.64
N ASP A 841 14.15 32.51 -40.73
CA ASP A 841 12.78 32.03 -40.94
C ASP A 841 12.58 31.18 -42.22
N ALA A 842 11.58 30.29 -42.22
CA ALA A 842 10.37 30.44 -43.06
C ALA A 842 9.36 29.25 -42.96
N ARG A 843 8.22 29.54 -42.32
CA ARG A 843 6.81 29.17 -42.61
C ARG A 843 6.44 28.02 -43.59
N SER A 844 5.72 27.02 -43.02
CA SER A 844 4.32 26.57 -43.29
C SER A 844 3.85 26.10 -44.69
N PRO A 845 2.65 25.50 -44.84
CA PRO A 845 1.96 24.48 -44.04
C PRO A 845 1.34 23.35 -44.92
N ARG A 846 0.88 22.26 -44.29
CA ARG A 846 -0.42 21.62 -44.55
C ARG A 846 -0.79 20.70 -43.40
#